data_AF-A0A5C8P503-F1
#
_entry.id   AF-A0A5C8P503-F1
#
_cell.length_a   1.000
_cell.length_b   1.000
_cell.length_c   1.000
_cell.angle_alpha   90.00
_cell.angle_beta   90.00
_cell.angle_gamma   90.00
#
_symmetry.space_group_name_H-M   'P 1'
#
loop_
_entity.id
_entity.type
_entity.pdbx_description
1 polymer ?
#
loop_
_entity_poly.entity_id
_entity_poly.type
_entity_poly.pdbx_seq_one_letter_code
_entity_poly.pdbx_strand_id
1 'polypeptide(L)'
;MTRGRLLDAGERAGANDEGASGASGRALRRLLRKPGLAEYLASELTRLGPRHALTDPQGKAVAGDPIELDGEHQVVTIDGRPVARVYGPRAGELARLLRVLFAQEAETGALARESLDRYKEVTMLYAVSEKIIGATDSGEIAQVLCEEAARFLRCDSATALLLNPETNRLETAAGRGDPFHDRATRDVADDIVASVLQSGVGEIVNEVSSDSRSLAARNRLQSIICSPLRSHDRVFGVLVAGMRARREFSAGELQAVNSMAAHAAAAIEAARLDRALKSTSGKPVDLIYAVDDRPPVGVALLLAFQHVLIAVMSLAYPVLVTLEAGGSRSAAASVVSMSLVAMAVATLLQTSRSGWVGSGFLAPYITSAIYLGPSLLAARLGGLGLVFGMTIFAGAVTLLMSQLVLRFRKLFPPEVSGVVVLMVGLSIVPVALPQVFGGGDGVAVARSASIGVGLLTLGAIVVLSVLPFRRIRLYATAAGMGLGYLAGAAAGLLDVTTAQRVGELPLFGMLALPAEGLRFEVALVMPFFAAALASGVKEAGLVTSCQKTNDAGWKRPDMRSTSGAIMASGVGNLAAGALGGVGLGISGGSVGLAAATGATARVLGLVVAGMFLALAFMPKATTLLSMMPAPVMGAGLLFVACHLVSSGAELVTARMLDARRNYVVGLPLLAGVGLMAMPGIAEDAPAWALALAGSPLSVSTILALVLNLGLNAGVSSRAKLDLVFDSGTADRILRFFERQGASWGARGDVIHRAAPAVTEWCEELAIVSGATSLEVALQFDEFRLSVVVRNGQPGSARSGAQSLDQSAALERVARTIERRYDCRARILDAQSICFEFEH
;
A
#
# COMPACT_ATOMS: atom_id res chain seq x y z
N MET A 1 60.02 -49.76 34.12
CA MET A 1 60.61 -49.11 32.93
C MET A 1 60.25 -47.63 32.94
N THR A 2 61.20 -46.72 32.69
CA THR A 2 61.01 -45.27 32.84
C THR A 2 60.30 -44.61 31.64
N ARG A 3 59.52 -43.55 31.94
CA ARG A 3 58.81 -42.58 31.07
C ARG A 3 59.44 -42.30 29.70
N GLY A 4 60.76 -42.34 29.59
CA GLY A 4 61.49 -42.09 28.35
C GLY A 4 61.26 -43.14 27.25
N ARG A 5 61.18 -44.45 27.56
CA ARG A 5 61.14 -45.50 26.51
C ARG A 5 59.81 -45.58 25.75
N LEU A 6 58.68 -45.23 26.38
CA LEU A 6 57.35 -45.25 25.75
C LEU A 6 57.11 -44.03 24.84
N LEU A 7 57.63 -42.86 25.22
CA LEU A 7 57.57 -41.65 24.40
C LEU A 7 58.56 -41.72 23.22
N ASP A 8 59.78 -42.22 23.44
CA ASP A 8 60.84 -42.38 22.43
C ASP A 8 60.48 -43.50 21.41
N ALA A 9 59.71 -44.54 21.81
CA ALA A 9 59.12 -45.52 20.89
C ALA A 9 58.01 -44.92 19.99
N GLY A 10 57.28 -43.91 20.49
CA GLY A 10 56.31 -43.15 19.72
C GLY A 10 56.94 -42.23 18.66
N GLU A 11 58.15 -41.72 18.92
CA GLU A 11 58.91 -40.82 18.02
C GLU A 11 59.79 -41.57 17.00
N ARG A 12 60.54 -42.62 17.41
CA ARG A 12 61.47 -43.35 16.51
C ARG A 12 60.80 -44.23 15.46
N ALA A 13 59.50 -44.51 15.58
CA ALA A 13 58.74 -45.30 14.60
C ALA A 13 58.17 -44.46 13.44
N GLY A 14 58.54 -43.18 13.34
CA GLY A 14 57.98 -42.22 12.37
C GLY A 14 58.45 -42.31 10.92
N ALA A 15 59.37 -43.21 10.55
CA ALA A 15 60.11 -43.02 9.30
C ALA A 15 59.84 -43.98 8.11
N ASN A 16 59.23 -45.17 8.25
CA ASN A 16 59.00 -46.04 7.07
C ASN A 16 57.95 -47.13 7.36
N ASP A 17 56.71 -47.01 6.82
CA ASP A 17 55.87 -48.16 6.41
C ASP A 17 54.54 -47.70 5.74
N GLU A 18 54.43 -47.82 4.41
CA GLU A 18 53.23 -47.44 3.60
C GLU A 18 52.40 -48.65 3.11
N GLY A 19 52.40 -49.78 3.83
CA GLY A 19 51.57 -50.95 3.51
C GLY A 19 50.19 -50.99 4.19
N ALA A 20 49.27 -51.83 3.70
CA ALA A 20 47.95 -52.10 4.32
C ALA A 20 48.03 -52.62 5.78
N SER A 21 49.17 -53.20 6.16
CA SER A 21 49.54 -53.56 7.55
C SER A 21 49.84 -52.34 8.45
N GLY A 22 50.21 -51.20 7.87
CA GLY A 22 50.54 -49.95 8.57
C GLY A 22 49.34 -49.22 9.17
N ALA A 23 48.10 -49.49 8.71
CA ALA A 23 46.89 -48.91 9.29
C ALA A 23 46.68 -49.36 10.74
N SER A 24 46.98 -50.63 11.04
CA SER A 24 46.83 -51.22 12.36
C SER A 24 47.86 -50.70 13.37
N GLY A 25 49.13 -50.54 12.95
CA GLY A 25 50.17 -49.94 13.79
C GLY A 25 49.92 -48.45 14.07
N ARG A 26 49.26 -47.72 13.15
CA ARG A 26 48.88 -46.31 13.34
C ARG A 26 47.85 -46.11 14.44
N ALA A 27 46.94 -47.06 14.67
CA ALA A 27 45.94 -46.97 15.73
C ALA A 27 46.59 -46.96 17.13
N LEU A 28 47.47 -47.92 17.41
CA LEU A 28 48.22 -48.00 18.66
C LEU A 28 49.09 -46.75 18.87
N ARG A 29 49.74 -46.25 17.81
CA ARG A 29 50.53 -45.01 17.88
C ARG A 29 49.70 -43.77 18.19
N ARG A 30 48.50 -43.63 17.61
CA ARG A 30 47.60 -42.50 17.91
C ARG A 30 47.13 -42.52 19.36
N LEU A 31 46.81 -43.69 19.89
CA LEU A 31 46.42 -43.87 21.29
C LEU A 31 47.55 -43.43 22.24
N LEU A 32 48.79 -43.85 21.94
CA LEU A 32 49.98 -43.55 22.76
C LEU A 32 50.51 -42.11 22.63
N ARG A 33 50.05 -41.33 21.65
CA ARG A 33 50.37 -39.90 21.56
C ARG A 33 49.61 -39.05 22.56
N LYS A 34 48.55 -39.58 23.19
CA LYS A 34 47.80 -38.86 24.22
C LYS A 34 48.51 -39.05 25.57
N PRO A 35 49.11 -37.98 26.16
CA PRO A 35 49.99 -38.11 27.31
C PRO A 35 49.32 -38.78 28.51
N GLY A 36 48.05 -38.48 28.80
CA GLY A 36 47.31 -39.10 29.90
C GLY A 36 47.02 -40.60 29.72
N LEU A 37 46.74 -41.05 28.48
CA LEU A 37 46.51 -42.47 28.19
C LEU A 37 47.82 -43.26 28.16
N ALA A 38 48.89 -42.67 27.62
CA ALA A 38 50.21 -43.27 27.63
C ALA A 38 50.74 -43.43 29.06
N GLU A 39 50.52 -42.44 29.93
CA GLU A 39 50.90 -42.48 31.34
C GLU A 39 50.09 -43.52 32.12
N TYR A 40 48.78 -43.60 31.88
CA TYR A 40 47.93 -44.63 32.46
C TYR A 40 48.36 -46.05 32.07
N LEU A 41 48.60 -46.29 30.77
CA LEU A 41 49.09 -47.58 30.27
C LEU A 41 50.48 -47.92 30.83
N ALA A 42 51.38 -46.94 30.95
CA ALA A 42 52.68 -47.14 31.57
C ALA A 42 52.57 -47.51 33.05
N SER A 43 51.65 -46.87 33.78
CA SER A 43 51.42 -47.12 35.20
C SER A 43 50.84 -48.50 35.46
N GLU A 44 49.90 -48.95 34.62
CA GLU A 44 49.29 -50.28 34.72
C GLU A 44 50.27 -51.38 34.34
N LEU A 45 51.06 -51.20 33.28
CA LEU A 45 52.16 -52.12 32.94
C LEU A 45 53.20 -52.21 34.06
N THR A 46 53.46 -51.12 34.78
CA THR A 46 54.38 -51.11 35.92
C THR A 46 53.79 -51.81 37.14
N ARG A 47 52.49 -51.64 37.41
CA ARG A 47 51.75 -52.33 38.48
C ARG A 47 51.71 -53.84 38.30
N LEU A 48 51.54 -54.30 37.06
CA LEU A 48 51.46 -55.72 36.72
C LEU A 48 52.82 -56.45 36.79
N GLY A 49 53.92 -55.73 36.99
CA GLY A 49 55.27 -56.28 37.18
C GLY A 49 56.01 -56.62 35.88
N PRO A 50 57.30 -57.03 35.97
CA PRO A 50 58.21 -57.13 34.83
C PRO A 50 57.88 -58.23 33.81
N ARG A 51 56.88 -59.10 34.08
CA ARG A 51 56.47 -60.21 33.21
C ARG A 51 55.33 -59.85 32.23
N HIS A 52 55.27 -58.60 31.77
CA HIS A 52 54.28 -58.17 30.78
C HIS A 52 54.94 -57.35 29.67
N ALA A 53 54.54 -57.59 28.42
CA ALA A 53 55.00 -56.81 27.29
C ALA A 53 53.85 -56.45 26.33
N LEU A 54 53.94 -55.28 25.72
CA LEU A 54 53.04 -54.77 24.69
C LEU A 54 53.86 -54.57 23.41
N THR A 55 53.38 -55.15 22.33
CA THR A 55 54.00 -55.03 21.00
C THR A 55 52.97 -54.52 19.99
N ASP A 56 53.48 -53.99 18.88
CA ASP A 56 52.67 -53.72 17.71
C ASP A 56 52.21 -55.04 17.02
N PRO A 57 51.35 -54.98 15.99
CA PRO A 57 50.87 -56.19 15.29
C PRO A 57 51.98 -57.04 14.67
N GLN A 58 53.14 -56.45 14.40
CA GLN A 58 54.31 -57.06 13.77
C GLN A 58 55.28 -57.65 14.81
N GLY A 59 54.99 -57.51 16.12
CA GLY A 59 55.80 -58.05 17.21
C GLY A 59 56.90 -57.11 17.70
N LYS A 60 56.96 -55.86 17.22
CA LYS A 60 57.93 -54.88 17.70
C LYS A 60 57.52 -54.37 19.08
N ALA A 61 58.45 -54.44 20.04
CA ALA A 61 58.21 -54.02 21.41
C ALA A 61 57.89 -52.52 21.52
N VAL A 62 56.76 -52.21 22.16
CA VAL A 62 56.31 -50.87 22.51
C VAL A 62 56.55 -50.60 24.00
N ALA A 63 56.36 -51.62 24.85
CA ALA A 63 56.74 -51.62 26.27
C ALA A 63 56.99 -53.06 26.77
N GLY A 64 57.93 -53.24 27.71
CA GLY A 64 58.36 -54.59 28.15
C GLY A 64 59.26 -55.29 27.13
N ASP A 65 59.79 -56.47 27.49
CA ASP A 65 60.56 -57.33 26.57
C ASP A 65 59.79 -58.63 26.31
N PRO A 66 59.29 -58.87 25.09
CA PRO A 66 58.52 -60.06 24.76
C PRO A 66 59.37 -61.34 24.66
N ILE A 67 60.70 -61.25 24.61
CA ILE A 67 61.61 -62.40 24.39
C ILE A 67 61.71 -63.30 25.65
N GLU A 68 61.50 -62.74 26.85
CA GLU A 68 61.56 -63.48 28.12
C GLU A 68 60.24 -64.20 28.50
N LEU A 69 59.20 -64.09 27.68
CA LEU A 69 57.84 -64.57 28.00
C LEU A 69 57.42 -65.70 27.06
N ASP A 70 57.47 -66.93 27.57
CA ASP A 70 57.17 -68.16 26.82
C ASP A 70 55.66 -68.27 26.50
N GLY A 71 55.32 -68.11 25.22
CA GLY A 71 54.09 -68.62 24.59
C GLY A 71 52.76 -67.89 24.81
N GLU A 72 52.43 -67.41 26.01
CA GLU A 72 51.10 -66.84 26.28
C GLU A 72 51.00 -65.36 25.86
N HIS A 73 50.28 -65.13 24.76
CA HIS A 73 49.99 -63.79 24.26
C HIS A 73 48.56 -63.68 23.76
N GLN A 74 48.00 -62.47 23.84
CA GLN A 74 46.68 -62.17 23.33
C GLN A 74 46.74 -61.05 22.30
N VAL A 75 46.07 -61.29 21.17
CA VAL A 75 45.97 -60.30 20.09
C VAL A 75 44.79 -59.37 20.35
N VAL A 76 45.07 -58.07 20.33
CA VAL A 76 44.08 -57.01 20.39
C VAL A 76 43.65 -56.70 18.96
N THR A 77 42.36 -56.86 18.66
CA THR A 77 41.77 -56.59 17.35
C THR A 77 40.74 -55.47 17.43
N ILE A 78 40.65 -54.66 16.36
CA ILE A 78 39.56 -53.70 16.10
C ILE A 78 38.97 -54.07 14.75
N ASP A 79 37.65 -54.25 14.65
CA ASP A 79 36.95 -54.64 13.41
C ASP A 79 37.60 -55.83 12.68
N GLY A 80 38.04 -56.83 13.45
CA GLY A 80 38.70 -58.03 12.93
C GLY A 80 40.17 -57.85 12.53
N ARG A 81 40.74 -56.64 12.62
CA ARG A 81 42.16 -56.37 12.28
C ARG A 81 43.04 -56.32 13.53
N PRO A 82 44.20 -57.00 13.57
CA PRO A 82 45.10 -56.97 14.72
C PRO A 82 45.78 -55.61 14.82
N VAL A 83 45.70 -54.96 15.99
CA VAL A 83 46.25 -53.62 16.27
C VAL A 83 47.32 -53.57 17.34
N ALA A 84 47.40 -54.58 18.22
CA ALA A 84 48.47 -54.77 19.18
C ALA A 84 48.53 -56.23 19.65
N ARG A 85 49.64 -56.65 20.27
CA ARG A 85 49.73 -57.93 20.99
C ARG A 85 50.24 -57.72 22.40
N VAL A 86 49.62 -58.38 23.37
CA VAL A 86 49.99 -58.35 24.78
C VAL A 86 50.55 -59.70 25.21
N TYR A 87 51.66 -59.70 25.94
CA TYR A 87 52.34 -60.87 26.48
C TYR A 87 52.32 -60.84 28.01
N GLY A 88 52.21 -62.02 28.63
CA GLY A 88 52.29 -62.19 30.09
C GLY A 88 51.08 -62.89 30.72
N PRO A 89 51.18 -63.28 32.00
CA PRO A 89 50.19 -64.13 32.69
C PRO A 89 48.80 -63.47 32.87
N ARG A 90 48.70 -62.14 32.72
CA ARG A 90 47.43 -61.39 32.69
C ARG A 90 47.17 -60.68 31.36
N ALA A 91 47.71 -61.19 30.26
CA ALA A 91 47.48 -60.63 28.91
C ALA A 91 45.99 -60.45 28.59
N GLY A 92 45.15 -61.35 29.11
CA GLY A 92 43.68 -61.30 29.17
C GLY A 92 43.07 -59.94 29.52
N GLU A 93 43.54 -59.37 30.63
CA GLU A 93 42.99 -58.18 31.25
C GLU A 93 43.43 -56.91 30.50
N LEU A 94 44.73 -56.84 30.17
CA LEU A 94 45.29 -55.70 29.46
C LEU A 94 44.78 -55.63 28.00
N ALA A 95 44.56 -56.77 27.35
CA ALA A 95 43.96 -56.79 26.02
C ALA A 95 42.51 -56.29 26.03
N ARG A 96 41.70 -56.59 27.06
CA ARG A 96 40.35 -56.01 27.22
C ARG A 96 40.42 -54.50 27.42
N LEU A 97 41.31 -54.03 28.28
CA LEU A 97 41.50 -52.61 28.53
C LEU A 97 41.86 -51.86 27.23
N LEU A 98 42.81 -52.39 26.46
CA LEU A 98 43.18 -51.80 25.17
C LEU A 98 42.03 -51.79 24.17
N ARG A 99 41.21 -52.85 24.11
CA ARG A 99 40.01 -52.87 23.24
C ARG A 99 39.03 -51.75 23.61
N VAL A 100 38.78 -51.54 24.90
CA VAL A 100 37.89 -50.45 25.37
C VAL A 100 38.47 -49.08 25.01
N LEU A 101 39.77 -48.87 25.26
CA LEU A 101 40.43 -47.60 24.94
C LEU A 101 40.42 -47.31 23.43
N PHE A 102 40.60 -48.32 22.59
CA PHE A 102 40.53 -48.17 21.15
C PHE A 102 39.11 -47.90 20.63
N ALA A 103 38.10 -48.57 21.19
CA ALA A 103 36.70 -48.33 20.84
C ALA A 103 36.28 -46.89 21.20
N GLN A 104 36.67 -46.42 22.39
CA GLN A 104 36.41 -45.06 22.85
C GLN A 104 37.08 -43.99 21.96
N GLU A 105 38.30 -44.24 21.48
CA GLU A 105 39.01 -43.32 20.58
C GLU A 105 38.34 -43.25 19.20
N ALA A 106 37.87 -44.37 18.67
CA ALA A 106 37.15 -44.42 17.41
C ALA A 106 35.82 -43.65 17.48
N GLU A 107 35.07 -43.83 18.58
CA GLU A 107 33.83 -43.12 18.85
C GLU A 107 34.06 -41.60 18.99
N THR A 108 35.08 -41.19 19.75
CA THR A 108 35.45 -39.77 19.90
C THR A 108 35.83 -39.14 18.55
N GLY A 109 36.56 -39.87 17.70
CA GLY A 109 36.93 -39.42 16.37
C GLY A 109 35.74 -39.31 15.41
N ALA A 110 34.75 -40.20 15.52
CA ALA A 110 33.51 -40.13 14.76
C ALA A 110 32.67 -38.92 15.17
N LEU A 111 32.47 -38.73 16.49
CA LEU A 111 31.74 -37.59 17.05
C LEU A 111 32.39 -36.24 16.68
N ALA A 112 33.72 -36.15 16.69
CA ALA A 112 34.43 -34.93 16.30
C ALA A 112 34.22 -34.58 14.83
N ARG A 113 34.19 -35.58 13.93
CA ARG A 113 33.90 -35.36 12.51
C ARG A 113 32.45 -34.95 12.29
N GLU A 114 31.52 -35.66 12.92
CA GLU A 114 30.09 -35.31 12.86
C GLU A 114 29.82 -33.89 13.38
N SER A 115 30.46 -33.52 14.49
CA SER A 115 30.36 -32.17 15.06
C SER A 115 30.94 -31.10 14.13
N LEU A 116 32.07 -31.38 13.47
CA LEU A 116 32.67 -30.44 12.52
C LEU A 116 31.80 -30.26 11.27
N ASP A 117 31.17 -31.34 10.78
CA ASP A 117 30.27 -31.27 9.63
C ASP A 117 28.98 -30.51 9.97
N ARG A 118 28.38 -30.77 11.14
CA ARG A 118 27.26 -29.97 11.66
C ARG A 118 27.64 -28.50 11.86
N TYR A 119 28.85 -28.21 12.34
CA TYR A 119 29.32 -26.83 12.54
C TYR A 119 29.45 -26.08 11.21
N LYS A 120 29.98 -26.73 10.16
CA LYS A 120 30.06 -26.15 8.81
C LYS A 120 28.66 -25.89 8.25
N GLU A 121 27.73 -26.83 8.41
CA GLU A 121 26.33 -26.68 7.98
C GLU A 121 25.66 -25.49 8.68
N VAL A 122 25.78 -25.37 10.00
CA VAL A 122 25.20 -24.27 10.78
C VAL A 122 25.79 -22.91 10.38
N THR A 123 27.11 -22.83 10.24
CA THR A 123 27.80 -21.58 9.86
C THR A 123 27.40 -21.13 8.46
N MET A 124 27.23 -22.09 7.56
CA MET A 124 26.80 -21.85 6.19
C MET A 124 25.34 -21.34 6.14
N LEU A 125 24.43 -21.99 6.88
CA LEU A 125 23.04 -21.57 7.00
C LEU A 125 22.95 -20.15 7.55
N TYR A 126 23.71 -19.83 8.59
CA TYR A 126 23.74 -18.49 9.18
C TYR A 126 24.14 -17.41 8.16
N ALA A 127 25.18 -17.66 7.35
CA ALA A 127 25.64 -16.71 6.33
C ALA A 127 24.58 -16.45 5.23
N VAL A 128 23.81 -17.47 4.85
CA VAL A 128 22.70 -17.33 3.90
C VAL A 128 21.54 -16.57 4.55
N SER A 129 21.14 -16.94 5.77
CA SER A 129 20.07 -16.28 6.51
C SER A 129 20.35 -14.78 6.72
N GLU A 130 21.57 -14.41 7.13
CA GLU A 130 21.96 -13.02 7.38
C GLU A 130 21.79 -12.15 6.12
N LYS A 131 22.22 -12.65 4.96
CA LYS A 131 22.11 -11.92 3.69
C LYS A 131 20.69 -11.88 3.14
N ILE A 132 19.90 -12.92 3.37
CA ILE A 132 18.49 -12.96 2.97
C ILE A 132 17.66 -11.95 3.77
N ILE A 133 17.96 -11.73 5.06
CA ILE A 133 17.26 -10.73 5.89
C ILE A 133 17.38 -9.31 5.30
N GLY A 134 18.43 -9.02 4.55
CA GLY A 134 18.64 -7.74 3.88
C GLY A 134 17.93 -7.58 2.54
N ALA A 135 17.38 -8.65 1.96
CA ALA A 135 16.76 -8.65 0.63
C ALA A 135 15.26 -8.34 0.72
N THR A 136 14.76 -7.54 -0.23
CA THR A 136 13.38 -7.02 -0.22
C THR A 136 12.46 -7.65 -1.26
N ASP A 137 13.01 -8.38 -2.24
CA ASP A 137 12.23 -9.09 -3.24
C ASP A 137 12.81 -10.47 -3.60
N SER A 138 12.03 -11.26 -4.33
CA SER A 138 12.40 -12.63 -4.72
C SER A 138 13.63 -12.70 -5.64
N GLY A 139 13.93 -11.64 -6.39
CA GLY A 139 15.10 -11.58 -7.27
C GLY A 139 16.39 -11.38 -6.48
N GLU A 140 16.39 -10.47 -5.51
CA GLU A 140 17.50 -10.25 -4.59
C GLU A 140 17.81 -11.52 -3.77
N ILE A 141 16.78 -12.21 -3.26
CA ILE A 141 16.94 -13.47 -2.53
C ILE A 141 17.56 -14.56 -3.44
N ALA A 142 17.08 -14.67 -4.68
CA ALA A 142 17.62 -15.63 -5.65
C ALA A 142 19.08 -15.31 -6.03
N GLN A 143 19.45 -14.03 -6.07
CA GLN A 143 20.82 -13.58 -6.33
C GLN A 143 21.77 -13.98 -5.20
N VAL A 144 21.38 -13.74 -3.95
CA VAL A 144 22.13 -14.18 -2.76
C VAL A 144 22.33 -15.69 -2.78
N LEU A 145 21.28 -16.46 -3.10
CA LEU A 145 21.38 -17.91 -3.23
C LEU A 145 22.42 -18.34 -4.28
N CYS A 146 22.39 -17.75 -5.47
CA CYS A 146 23.33 -18.08 -6.54
C CYS A 146 24.78 -17.76 -6.15
N GLU A 147 25.00 -16.63 -5.49
CA GLU A 147 26.34 -16.20 -5.06
C GLU A 147 26.93 -17.10 -3.98
N GLU A 148 26.13 -17.48 -2.99
CA GLU A 148 26.58 -18.36 -1.91
C GLU A 148 26.77 -19.80 -2.42
N ALA A 149 25.87 -20.30 -3.27
CA ALA A 149 26.01 -21.63 -3.87
C ALA A 149 27.28 -21.70 -4.72
N ALA A 150 27.55 -20.67 -5.53
CA ALA A 150 28.77 -20.58 -6.32
C ALA A 150 30.03 -20.51 -5.45
N ARG A 151 30.01 -19.77 -4.34
CA ARG A 151 31.16 -19.66 -3.43
C ARG A 151 31.45 -20.97 -2.71
N PHE A 152 30.40 -21.65 -2.22
CA PHE A 152 30.54 -22.91 -1.49
C PHE A 152 31.01 -24.04 -2.39
N LEU A 153 30.34 -24.24 -3.53
CA LEU A 153 30.69 -25.27 -4.49
C LEU A 153 31.93 -24.90 -5.30
N ARG A 154 32.39 -23.64 -5.26
CA ARG A 154 33.46 -23.11 -6.14
C ARG A 154 33.18 -23.38 -7.62
N CYS A 155 31.91 -23.31 -8.03
CA CYS A 155 31.48 -23.69 -9.37
C CYS A 155 31.56 -22.52 -10.36
N ASP A 156 31.61 -22.84 -11.66
CA ASP A 156 31.75 -21.85 -12.74
C ASP A 156 30.44 -21.07 -12.98
N SER A 157 29.31 -21.74 -12.72
CA SER A 157 27.98 -21.18 -12.96
C SER A 157 27.01 -21.64 -11.87
N ALA A 158 26.16 -20.73 -11.40
CA ALA A 158 24.99 -21.02 -10.57
C ALA A 158 23.80 -20.17 -11.06
N THR A 159 22.62 -20.77 -11.16
CA THR A 159 21.43 -20.10 -11.71
C THR A 159 20.17 -20.57 -10.99
N ALA A 160 19.36 -19.62 -10.53
CA ALA A 160 18.07 -19.89 -9.92
C ALA A 160 16.95 -19.65 -10.93
N LEU A 161 16.21 -20.71 -11.25
CA LEU A 161 15.08 -20.70 -12.16
C LEU A 161 13.79 -20.78 -11.34
N LEU A 162 12.88 -19.82 -11.51
CA LEU A 162 11.58 -19.82 -10.83
C LEU A 162 10.46 -20.16 -11.80
N LEU A 163 9.54 -21.02 -11.38
CA LEU A 163 8.35 -21.37 -12.15
C LEU A 163 7.31 -20.25 -12.03
N ASN A 164 6.84 -19.77 -13.17
CA ASN A 164 5.68 -18.90 -13.27
C ASN A 164 4.41 -19.76 -13.40
N PRO A 165 3.50 -19.75 -12.41
CA PRO A 165 2.32 -20.60 -12.41
C PRO A 165 1.26 -20.23 -13.47
N GLU A 166 1.27 -18.99 -13.97
CA GLU A 166 0.30 -18.52 -14.97
C GLU A 166 0.70 -18.91 -16.40
N THR A 167 2.00 -18.84 -16.68
CA THR A 167 2.54 -19.14 -18.02
C THR A 167 3.13 -20.54 -18.13
N ASN A 168 3.26 -21.25 -17.00
CA ASN A 168 3.91 -22.56 -16.88
C ASN A 168 5.34 -22.59 -17.46
N ARG A 169 6.06 -21.48 -17.31
CA ARG A 169 7.43 -21.30 -17.82
C ARG A 169 8.42 -21.09 -16.68
N LEU A 170 9.66 -21.53 -16.89
CA LEU A 170 10.78 -21.24 -15.99
C LEU A 170 11.42 -19.91 -16.38
N GLU A 171 11.46 -18.99 -15.43
CA GLU A 171 12.05 -17.66 -15.55
C GLU A 171 13.38 -17.63 -14.82
N THR A 172 14.40 -17.02 -15.43
CA THR A 172 15.70 -16.85 -14.77
C THR A 172 15.58 -15.72 -13.76
N ALA A 173 15.50 -16.06 -12.48
CA ALA A 173 15.36 -15.09 -11.41
C ALA A 173 16.70 -14.44 -11.04
N ALA A 174 17.78 -15.22 -11.09
CA ALA A 174 19.13 -14.75 -10.83
C ALA A 174 20.18 -15.72 -11.40
N GLY A 175 21.40 -15.23 -11.59
CA GLY A 175 22.50 -16.04 -12.08
C GLY A 175 23.87 -15.47 -11.72
N ARG A 176 24.84 -16.36 -11.53
CA ARG A 176 26.24 -16.06 -11.26
C ARG A 176 27.12 -16.90 -12.19
N GLY A 177 28.07 -16.24 -12.87
CA GLY A 177 28.94 -16.89 -13.86
C GLY A 177 28.37 -16.75 -15.26
N ASP A 178 28.73 -17.68 -16.15
CA ASP A 178 28.21 -17.67 -17.52
C ASP A 178 26.72 -18.00 -17.57
N PRO A 179 25.92 -17.28 -18.37
CA PRO A 179 24.48 -17.47 -18.42
C PRO A 179 24.14 -18.91 -18.83
N PHE A 180 23.27 -19.54 -18.05
CA PHE A 180 22.76 -20.90 -18.31
C PHE A 180 22.04 -20.98 -19.67
N HIS A 181 21.36 -19.91 -20.08
CA HIS A 181 20.70 -19.74 -21.38
C HIS A 181 20.65 -18.28 -21.86
N ASP A 182 20.40 -18.08 -23.17
CA ASP A 182 20.30 -16.75 -23.81
C ASP A 182 18.94 -16.04 -23.61
N ARG A 183 17.93 -16.72 -23.05
CA ARG A 183 16.56 -16.21 -22.91
C ARG A 183 16.19 -16.05 -21.44
N ALA A 184 15.47 -14.97 -21.13
CA ALA A 184 14.96 -14.71 -19.78
C ALA A 184 13.94 -15.78 -19.29
N THR A 185 13.26 -16.45 -20.23
CA THR A 185 12.24 -17.47 -19.94
C THR A 185 12.38 -18.68 -20.86
N ARG A 186 12.10 -19.89 -20.35
CA ARG A 186 12.07 -21.14 -21.12
C ARG A 186 10.86 -22.01 -20.77
N ASP A 187 10.43 -22.84 -21.72
CA ASP A 187 9.44 -23.89 -21.46
C ASP A 187 10.05 -25.00 -20.59
N VAL A 188 9.21 -25.69 -19.83
CA VAL A 188 9.61 -26.91 -19.11
C VAL A 188 9.74 -28.04 -20.14
N ALA A 189 10.97 -28.33 -20.56
CA ALA A 189 11.30 -29.44 -21.47
C ALA A 189 11.65 -30.71 -20.67
N ASP A 190 11.58 -31.89 -21.28
CA ASP A 190 11.99 -33.15 -20.63
C ASP A 190 13.52 -33.23 -20.50
N ASP A 191 14.03 -32.58 -19.45
CA ASP A 191 15.45 -32.36 -19.18
C ASP A 191 15.76 -32.56 -17.69
N ILE A 192 17.05 -32.55 -17.33
CA ILE A 192 17.49 -32.79 -15.93
C ILE A 192 16.83 -31.80 -14.95
N VAL A 193 16.62 -30.54 -15.38
CA VAL A 193 15.99 -29.51 -14.55
C VAL A 193 14.50 -29.81 -14.33
N ALA A 194 13.79 -30.27 -15.35
CA ALA A 194 12.39 -30.68 -15.22
C ALA A 194 12.22 -31.92 -14.34
N SER A 195 13.15 -32.89 -14.40
CA SER A 195 13.16 -34.05 -13.48
C SER A 195 13.20 -33.60 -12.02
N VAL A 196 14.08 -32.66 -11.68
CA VAL A 196 14.21 -32.12 -10.31
C VAL A 196 13.00 -31.26 -9.94
N LEU A 197 12.46 -30.49 -10.88
CA LEU A 197 11.25 -29.68 -10.68
C LEU A 197 10.02 -30.55 -10.37
N GLN A 198 9.87 -31.69 -11.07
CA GLN A 198 8.73 -32.60 -10.94
C GLN A 198 8.86 -33.54 -9.73
N SER A 199 10.05 -34.10 -9.51
CA SER A 199 10.30 -35.02 -8.39
C SER A 199 10.42 -34.30 -7.05
N GLY A 200 10.88 -33.04 -7.05
CA GLY A 200 11.22 -32.31 -5.84
C GLY A 200 12.43 -32.90 -5.11
N VAL A 201 13.24 -33.72 -5.77
CA VAL A 201 14.45 -34.35 -5.23
C VAL A 201 15.67 -33.76 -5.92
N GLY A 202 16.66 -33.31 -5.14
CA GLY A 202 17.92 -32.81 -5.69
C GLY A 202 18.77 -33.93 -6.29
N GLU A 203 19.50 -33.62 -7.37
CA GLU A 203 20.26 -34.60 -8.14
C GLU A 203 21.70 -34.11 -8.41
N ILE A 204 22.65 -35.06 -8.37
CA ILE A 204 24.03 -34.86 -8.82
C ILE A 204 24.19 -35.54 -10.17
N VAL A 205 24.70 -34.81 -11.17
CA VAL A 205 25.09 -35.37 -12.46
C VAL A 205 26.55 -35.03 -12.70
N ASN A 206 27.44 -35.96 -12.35
CA ASN A 206 28.89 -35.76 -12.46
C ASN A 206 29.39 -35.79 -13.90
N GLU A 207 28.63 -36.38 -14.82
CA GLU A 207 28.95 -36.42 -16.24
C GLU A 207 27.69 -36.25 -17.11
N VAL A 208 27.40 -34.99 -17.42
CA VAL A 208 26.19 -34.58 -18.16
C VAL A 208 26.10 -35.24 -19.54
N SER A 209 27.22 -35.47 -20.21
CA SER A 209 27.26 -36.13 -21.53
C SER A 209 26.84 -37.60 -21.50
N SER A 210 26.86 -38.23 -20.32
CA SER A 210 26.51 -39.64 -20.13
C SER A 210 25.09 -39.85 -19.58
N ASP A 211 24.40 -38.78 -19.17
CA ASP A 211 23.00 -38.85 -18.72
C ASP A 211 22.07 -38.97 -19.93
N SER A 212 21.08 -39.85 -19.84
CA SER A 212 20.07 -40.03 -20.89
C SER A 212 19.18 -38.80 -21.08
N ARG A 213 19.04 -37.96 -20.04
CA ARG A 213 18.27 -36.72 -20.08
C ARG A 213 19.17 -35.60 -20.57
N SER A 214 18.67 -34.82 -21.52
CA SER A 214 19.42 -33.65 -22.00
C SER A 214 19.57 -32.60 -20.89
N LEU A 215 20.66 -31.84 -20.91
CA LEU A 215 20.73 -30.55 -20.22
C LEU A 215 20.58 -29.48 -21.30
N ALA A 216 19.40 -28.91 -21.42
CA ALA A 216 19.26 -27.68 -22.19
C ALA A 216 20.04 -26.61 -21.42
N ALA A 217 21.29 -26.35 -21.78
CA ALA A 217 22.12 -25.27 -21.24
C ALA A 217 23.21 -24.88 -22.26
N ARG A 218 23.57 -23.60 -22.35
CA ARG A 218 24.61 -23.13 -23.29
C ARG A 218 26.02 -23.13 -22.71
N ASN A 219 26.13 -23.12 -21.39
CA ASN A 219 27.38 -22.91 -20.65
C ASN A 219 28.33 -24.12 -20.60
N ARG A 220 28.08 -25.16 -21.44
CA ARG A 220 28.92 -26.37 -21.61
C ARG A 220 29.34 -27.03 -20.29
N LEU A 221 28.42 -27.07 -19.33
CA LEU A 221 28.67 -27.71 -18.04
C LEU A 221 28.84 -29.22 -18.23
N GLN A 222 29.92 -29.77 -17.67
CA GLN A 222 30.22 -31.21 -17.69
C GLN A 222 29.71 -31.91 -16.43
N SER A 223 29.62 -31.18 -15.32
CA SER A 223 29.16 -31.69 -14.03
C SER A 223 28.24 -30.67 -13.37
N ILE A 224 27.10 -31.12 -12.82
CA ILE A 224 26.09 -30.26 -12.21
C ILE A 224 25.53 -30.83 -10.90
N ILE A 225 25.10 -29.92 -10.03
CA ILE A 225 24.19 -30.15 -8.91
C ILE A 225 22.90 -29.38 -9.22
N CYS A 226 21.77 -30.08 -9.19
CA CYS A 226 20.45 -29.49 -9.29
C CYS A 226 19.72 -29.66 -7.97
N SER A 227 19.19 -28.56 -7.44
CA SER A 227 18.49 -28.55 -6.15
C SER A 227 17.12 -27.86 -6.29
N PRO A 228 16.04 -28.47 -5.80
CA PRO A 228 14.71 -27.89 -5.90
C PRO A 228 14.55 -26.71 -4.92
N LEU A 229 13.97 -25.61 -5.41
CA LEU A 229 13.48 -24.53 -4.57
C LEU A 229 12.10 -24.93 -4.04
N ARG A 230 12.10 -25.62 -2.90
CA ARG A 230 10.91 -26.18 -2.26
C ARG A 230 10.71 -25.59 -0.87
N SER A 231 9.49 -25.14 -0.61
CA SER A 231 9.00 -24.82 0.73
C SER A 231 7.75 -25.65 0.97
N HIS A 232 7.69 -26.33 2.11
CA HIS A 232 6.65 -27.32 2.41
C HIS A 232 6.52 -28.38 1.28
N ASP A 233 5.30 -28.60 0.76
CA ASP A 233 5.00 -29.57 -0.31
C ASP A 233 5.02 -28.97 -1.72
N ARG A 234 5.48 -27.72 -1.89
CA ARG A 234 5.44 -27.04 -3.20
C ARG A 234 6.82 -26.68 -3.72
N VAL A 235 7.13 -27.16 -4.92
CA VAL A 235 8.33 -26.77 -5.69
C VAL A 235 7.96 -25.59 -6.59
N PHE A 236 8.72 -24.50 -6.52
CA PHE A 236 8.48 -23.28 -7.31
C PHE A 236 9.70 -22.85 -8.10
N GLY A 237 10.72 -23.69 -8.17
CA GLY A 237 11.90 -23.44 -8.97
C GLY A 237 12.99 -24.48 -8.77
N VAL A 238 14.11 -24.28 -9.45
CA VAL A 238 15.30 -25.13 -9.36
C VAL A 238 16.54 -24.23 -9.36
N LEU A 239 17.46 -24.50 -8.43
CA LEU A 239 18.82 -24.01 -8.45
C LEU A 239 19.68 -25.00 -9.23
N VAL A 240 20.37 -24.51 -10.26
CA VAL A 240 21.32 -25.30 -11.05
C VAL A 240 22.70 -24.70 -10.87
N ALA A 241 23.64 -25.49 -10.37
CA ALA A 241 25.04 -25.11 -10.19
C ALA A 241 25.96 -26.13 -10.87
N GLY A 242 27.03 -25.69 -11.51
CA GLY A 242 27.90 -26.63 -12.23
C GLY A 242 29.23 -26.09 -12.69
N MET A 243 30.04 -26.99 -13.21
CA MET A 243 31.40 -26.74 -13.72
C MET A 243 31.55 -27.19 -15.17
N ARG A 244 32.44 -26.50 -15.89
CA ARG A 244 32.88 -26.85 -17.25
C ARG A 244 33.94 -27.95 -17.25
N ALA A 245 34.67 -28.10 -16.16
CA ALA A 245 35.58 -29.22 -15.94
C ALA A 245 34.84 -30.36 -15.24
N ARG A 246 35.20 -31.60 -15.58
CA ARG A 246 34.67 -32.78 -14.89
C ARG A 246 35.06 -32.74 -13.41
N ARG A 247 34.06 -32.78 -12.54
CA ARG A 247 34.22 -32.87 -11.09
C ARG A 247 33.18 -33.82 -10.51
N GLU A 248 33.63 -34.64 -9.57
CA GLU A 248 32.71 -35.44 -8.75
C GLU A 248 32.20 -34.60 -7.58
N PHE A 249 30.92 -34.27 -7.63
CA PHE A 249 30.19 -33.72 -6.49
C PHE A 249 29.79 -34.84 -5.52
N SER A 250 29.89 -34.53 -4.24
CA SER A 250 29.57 -35.46 -3.14
C SER A 250 28.15 -35.31 -2.63
N ALA A 251 27.63 -36.36 -1.97
CA ALA A 251 26.31 -36.32 -1.34
C ALA A 251 26.21 -35.21 -0.27
N GLY A 252 27.30 -34.93 0.46
CA GLY A 252 27.34 -33.84 1.45
C GLY A 252 27.20 -32.46 0.82
N GLU A 253 27.74 -32.25 -0.38
CA GLU A 253 27.56 -31.00 -1.12
C GLU A 253 26.14 -30.82 -1.62
N LEU A 254 25.51 -31.88 -2.14
CA LEU A 254 24.10 -31.85 -2.52
C LEU A 254 23.21 -31.53 -1.30
N GLN A 255 23.50 -32.13 -0.14
CA GLN A 255 22.76 -31.85 1.09
C GLN A 255 22.89 -30.38 1.51
N ALA A 256 24.10 -29.83 1.48
CA ALA A 256 24.32 -28.42 1.79
C ALA A 256 23.55 -27.48 0.84
N VAL A 257 23.60 -27.75 -0.47
CA VAL A 257 22.89 -26.95 -1.49
C VAL A 257 21.38 -27.07 -1.32
N ASN A 258 20.86 -28.27 -1.00
CA ASN A 258 19.45 -28.47 -0.69
C ASN A 258 19.01 -27.66 0.54
N SER A 259 19.83 -27.60 1.58
CA SER A 259 19.55 -26.78 2.77
C SER A 259 19.51 -25.27 2.43
N MET A 260 20.43 -24.79 1.59
CA MET A 260 20.40 -23.40 1.09
C MET A 260 19.16 -23.11 0.25
N ALA A 261 18.86 -24.00 -0.70
CA ALA A 261 17.74 -23.88 -1.61
C ALA A 261 16.42 -23.86 -0.85
N ALA A 262 16.26 -24.71 0.17
CA ALA A 262 15.09 -24.72 1.05
C ALA A 262 14.94 -23.42 1.85
N HIS A 263 16.04 -22.86 2.36
CA HIS A 263 16.00 -21.61 3.13
C HIS A 263 15.65 -20.40 2.24
N ALA A 264 16.28 -20.30 1.07
CA ALA A 264 15.95 -19.28 0.08
C ALA A 264 14.53 -19.45 -0.47
N ALA A 265 14.08 -20.69 -0.64
CA ALA A 265 12.73 -21.03 -1.04
C ALA A 265 11.70 -20.45 -0.05
N ALA A 266 11.83 -20.74 1.24
CA ALA A 266 10.93 -20.20 2.27
C ALA A 266 10.87 -18.67 2.25
N ALA A 267 12.00 -18.00 2.06
CA ALA A 267 12.06 -16.54 1.98
C ALA A 267 11.43 -15.98 0.69
N ILE A 268 11.64 -16.62 -0.46
CA ILE A 268 10.99 -16.26 -1.73
C ILE A 268 9.47 -16.43 -1.63
N GLU A 269 9.01 -17.51 -1.00
CA GLU A 269 7.58 -17.73 -0.76
C GLU A 269 6.99 -16.66 0.16
N ALA A 270 7.67 -16.33 1.26
CA ALA A 270 7.25 -15.26 2.17
C ALA A 270 7.17 -13.90 1.45
N ALA A 271 8.16 -13.55 0.62
CA ALA A 271 8.16 -12.31 -0.16
C ALA A 271 7.03 -12.27 -1.21
N ARG A 272 6.74 -13.41 -1.86
CA ARG A 272 5.60 -13.53 -2.79
C ARG A 272 4.27 -13.42 -2.06
N LEU A 273 4.14 -14.04 -0.89
CA LEU A 273 2.93 -13.99 -0.07
C LEU A 273 2.69 -12.59 0.49
N ASP A 274 3.72 -11.89 0.97
CA ASP A 274 3.63 -10.49 1.40
C ASP A 274 3.19 -9.57 0.26
N ARG A 275 3.71 -9.77 -0.96
CA ARG A 275 3.26 -9.03 -2.16
C ARG A 275 1.80 -9.36 -2.52
N ALA A 276 1.41 -10.63 -2.45
CA ALA A 276 0.04 -11.06 -2.71
C ALA A 276 -0.93 -10.50 -1.66
N LEU A 277 -0.58 -10.57 -0.38
CA LEU A 277 -1.33 -9.98 0.74
C LEU A 277 -1.43 -8.47 0.61
N LYS A 278 -0.37 -7.76 0.22
CA LYS A 278 -0.45 -6.31 -0.07
C LYS A 278 -1.37 -6.00 -1.25
N SER A 279 -1.50 -6.90 -2.22
CA SER A 279 -2.43 -6.73 -3.35
C SER A 279 -3.89 -7.06 -3.01
N THR A 280 -4.16 -7.99 -2.08
CA THR A 280 -5.51 -8.38 -1.66
C THR A 280 -6.02 -7.63 -0.43
N SER A 281 -5.12 -7.25 0.50
CA SER A 281 -5.42 -6.50 1.73
C SER A 281 -5.83 -5.04 1.47
N GLY A 282 -5.66 -4.53 0.25
CA GLY A 282 -6.13 -3.19 -0.11
C GLY A 282 -7.64 -3.12 -0.36
N LYS A 283 -8.30 -4.24 -0.73
CA LYS A 283 -9.73 -4.26 -1.04
C LYS A 283 -10.56 -4.34 0.25
N PRO A 284 -11.37 -3.31 0.58
CA PRO A 284 -12.31 -3.39 1.69
C PRO A 284 -13.32 -4.51 1.49
N VAL A 285 -13.71 -5.17 2.59
CA VAL A 285 -14.62 -6.33 2.60
C VAL A 285 -15.99 -6.00 1.96
N ASP A 286 -16.39 -4.72 1.99
CA ASP A 286 -17.68 -4.25 1.48
C ASP A 286 -17.70 -4.00 -0.04
N LEU A 287 -16.56 -4.09 -0.75
CA LEU A 287 -16.50 -3.88 -2.19
C LEU A 287 -16.80 -5.16 -2.98
N ILE A 288 -17.85 -5.10 -3.80
CA ILE A 288 -18.16 -6.12 -4.81
C ILE A 288 -17.14 -6.05 -5.95
N TYR A 289 -16.98 -4.86 -6.56
CA TYR A 289 -16.01 -4.59 -7.62
C TYR A 289 -15.10 -3.44 -7.20
N ALA A 290 -13.83 -3.72 -6.94
CA ALA A 290 -12.80 -2.73 -6.63
C ALA A 290 -12.33 -1.97 -7.88
N VAL A 291 -11.51 -0.93 -7.70
CA VAL A 291 -11.02 -0.02 -8.75
C VAL A 291 -10.50 -0.76 -9.98
N ASP A 292 -9.74 -1.84 -9.77
CA ASP A 292 -9.06 -2.59 -10.83
C ASP A 292 -9.83 -3.81 -11.34
N ASP A 293 -10.98 -4.11 -10.74
CA ASP A 293 -11.84 -5.20 -11.17
C ASP A 293 -12.50 -4.87 -12.52
N ARG A 294 -12.81 -5.92 -13.29
CA ARG A 294 -13.51 -5.81 -14.58
C ARG A 294 -14.86 -6.51 -14.50
N PRO A 295 -15.96 -5.77 -14.20
CA PRO A 295 -17.28 -6.38 -14.19
C PRO A 295 -17.67 -6.91 -15.58
N PRO A 296 -18.48 -7.97 -15.67
CA PRO A 296 -19.04 -8.46 -16.93
C PRO A 296 -19.76 -7.33 -17.68
N VAL A 297 -19.70 -7.32 -19.01
CA VAL A 297 -20.19 -6.20 -19.84
C VAL A 297 -21.64 -5.81 -19.52
N GLY A 298 -22.54 -6.79 -19.37
CA GLY A 298 -23.95 -6.51 -19.01
C GLY A 298 -24.12 -5.85 -17.64
N VAL A 299 -23.33 -6.27 -16.64
CA VAL A 299 -23.31 -5.65 -15.31
C VAL A 299 -22.70 -4.27 -15.37
N ALA A 300 -21.62 -4.10 -16.13
CA ALA A 300 -20.96 -2.81 -16.33
C ALA A 300 -21.90 -1.78 -16.96
N LEU A 301 -22.63 -2.17 -18.01
CA LEU A 301 -23.64 -1.33 -18.65
C LEU A 301 -24.76 -0.92 -17.69
N LEU A 302 -25.27 -1.87 -16.89
CA LEU A 302 -26.34 -1.60 -15.92
C LEU A 302 -25.88 -0.64 -14.81
N LEU A 303 -24.68 -0.86 -14.26
CA LEU A 303 -24.11 0.00 -13.23
C LEU A 303 -23.77 1.39 -13.77
N ALA A 304 -23.16 1.47 -14.97
CA ALA A 304 -22.88 2.74 -15.63
C ALA A 304 -24.16 3.53 -15.93
N PHE A 305 -25.23 2.85 -16.34
CA PHE A 305 -26.53 3.48 -16.57
C PHE A 305 -27.06 4.19 -15.31
N GLN A 306 -26.83 3.65 -14.11
CA GLN A 306 -27.25 4.30 -12.86
C GLN A 306 -26.55 5.65 -12.65
N HIS A 307 -25.26 5.73 -12.95
CA HIS A 307 -24.53 7.00 -12.89
C HIS A 307 -25.06 8.02 -13.90
N VAL A 308 -25.44 7.57 -15.10
CA VAL A 308 -26.08 8.43 -16.10
C VAL A 308 -27.43 8.95 -15.58
N LEU A 309 -28.25 8.10 -14.96
CA LEU A 309 -29.54 8.51 -14.38
C LEU A 309 -29.38 9.57 -13.28
N ILE A 310 -28.36 9.48 -12.43
CA ILE A 310 -28.03 10.52 -11.43
C ILE A 310 -27.62 11.82 -12.14
N ALA A 311 -26.81 11.71 -13.20
CA ALA A 311 -26.30 12.86 -13.94
C ALA A 311 -27.40 13.64 -14.67
N VAL A 312 -28.53 13.03 -15.04
CA VAL A 312 -29.65 13.71 -15.72
C VAL A 312 -30.12 14.96 -14.97
N MET A 313 -30.09 14.96 -13.62
CA MET A 313 -30.58 16.09 -12.82
C MET A 313 -29.71 17.33 -13.01
N SER A 314 -28.42 17.13 -13.24
CA SER A 314 -27.47 18.22 -13.47
C SER A 314 -27.71 18.93 -14.80
N LEU A 315 -28.32 18.25 -15.78
CA LEU A 315 -28.62 18.81 -17.09
C LEU A 315 -29.71 19.90 -17.03
N ALA A 316 -30.37 20.08 -15.89
CA ALA A 316 -31.17 21.27 -15.59
C ALA A 316 -30.37 22.58 -15.65
N TYR A 317 -29.09 22.57 -15.24
CA TYR A 317 -28.26 23.78 -15.19
C TYR A 317 -28.02 24.43 -16.57
N PRO A 318 -27.55 23.72 -17.62
CA PRO A 318 -27.41 24.31 -18.94
C PRO A 318 -28.73 24.81 -19.52
N VAL A 319 -29.86 24.15 -19.22
CA VAL A 319 -31.19 24.63 -19.63
C VAL A 319 -31.51 25.96 -18.95
N LEU A 320 -31.36 26.05 -17.63
CA LEU A 320 -31.63 27.28 -16.87
C LEU A 320 -30.77 28.44 -17.33
N VAL A 321 -29.46 28.22 -17.47
CA VAL A 321 -28.52 29.26 -17.91
C VAL A 321 -28.85 29.75 -19.33
N THR A 322 -29.27 28.84 -20.21
CA THR A 322 -29.67 29.21 -21.58
C THR A 322 -30.95 30.02 -21.61
N LEU A 323 -31.97 29.61 -20.87
CA LEU A 323 -33.24 30.34 -20.79
C LEU A 323 -33.06 31.71 -20.13
N GLU A 324 -32.22 31.80 -19.10
CA GLU A 324 -31.89 33.07 -18.43
C GLU A 324 -31.15 34.04 -19.37
N ALA A 325 -30.34 33.52 -20.30
CA ALA A 325 -29.68 34.32 -21.35
C ALA A 325 -30.64 34.78 -22.45
N GLY A 326 -31.94 34.45 -22.38
CA GLY A 326 -32.93 34.71 -23.43
C GLY A 326 -32.86 33.74 -24.61
N GLY A 327 -32.13 32.63 -24.47
CA GLY A 327 -31.99 31.62 -25.51
C GLY A 327 -33.24 30.76 -25.69
N SER A 328 -33.43 30.22 -26.90
CA SER A 328 -34.53 29.29 -27.19
C SER A 328 -34.33 27.92 -26.55
N ARG A 329 -35.40 27.11 -26.45
CA ARG A 329 -35.28 25.71 -26.03
C ARG A 329 -34.39 24.86 -26.96
N SER A 330 -34.32 25.21 -28.26
CA SER A 330 -33.40 24.56 -29.20
C SER A 330 -31.93 24.92 -28.92
N ALA A 331 -31.65 26.18 -28.55
CA ALA A 331 -30.33 26.56 -28.07
C ALA A 331 -29.98 25.80 -26.77
N ALA A 332 -30.93 25.68 -25.83
CA ALA A 332 -30.74 24.91 -24.60
C ALA A 332 -30.41 23.43 -24.89
N ALA A 333 -31.11 22.80 -25.85
CA ALA A 333 -30.79 21.43 -26.27
C ALA A 333 -29.37 21.31 -26.83
N SER A 334 -28.89 22.31 -27.56
CA SER A 334 -27.51 22.36 -28.09
C SER A 334 -26.48 22.51 -26.96
N VAL A 335 -26.72 23.40 -25.99
CA VAL A 335 -25.86 23.58 -24.81
C VAL A 335 -25.84 22.32 -23.93
N VAL A 336 -26.98 21.61 -23.80
CA VAL A 336 -27.06 20.30 -23.14
C VAL A 336 -26.20 19.26 -23.87
N SER A 337 -26.32 19.15 -25.20
CA SER A 337 -25.48 18.26 -26.01
C SER A 337 -23.99 18.55 -25.82
N MET A 338 -23.59 19.83 -25.86
CA MET A 338 -22.18 20.22 -25.68
C MET A 338 -21.67 19.97 -24.27
N SER A 339 -22.52 20.19 -23.26
CA SER A 339 -22.21 19.85 -21.88
C SER A 339 -22.01 18.35 -21.70
N LEU A 340 -22.82 17.50 -22.35
CA LEU A 340 -22.66 16.04 -22.33
C LEU A 340 -21.34 15.59 -22.98
N VAL A 341 -20.93 16.20 -24.09
CA VAL A 341 -19.60 15.94 -24.69
C VAL A 341 -18.49 16.31 -23.70
N ALA A 342 -18.57 17.49 -23.08
CA ALA A 342 -17.57 17.92 -22.11
C ALA A 342 -17.55 17.03 -20.85
N MET A 343 -18.71 16.58 -20.36
CA MET A 343 -18.84 15.59 -19.29
C MET A 343 -18.17 14.26 -19.67
N ALA A 344 -18.34 13.79 -20.91
CA ALA A 344 -17.69 12.59 -21.42
C ALA A 344 -16.16 12.74 -21.43
N VAL A 345 -15.64 13.86 -21.93
CA VAL A 345 -14.20 14.16 -21.95
C VAL A 345 -13.63 14.19 -20.53
N ALA A 346 -14.23 14.97 -19.63
CA ALA A 346 -13.77 15.10 -18.25
C ALA A 346 -13.83 13.75 -17.50
N THR A 347 -14.89 12.97 -17.69
CA THR A 347 -15.04 11.64 -17.07
C THR A 347 -14.03 10.65 -17.62
N LEU A 348 -13.74 10.67 -18.93
CA LEU A 348 -12.71 9.83 -19.53
C LEU A 348 -11.33 10.14 -18.93
N LEU A 349 -10.97 11.43 -18.89
CA LEU A 349 -9.72 11.89 -18.28
C LEU A 349 -9.63 11.50 -16.80
N GLN A 350 -10.74 11.58 -16.06
CA GLN A 350 -10.79 11.24 -14.64
C GLN A 350 -10.39 9.80 -14.35
N THR A 351 -10.76 8.88 -15.23
CA THR A 351 -10.44 7.44 -15.08
C THR A 351 -9.00 7.06 -15.44
N SER A 352 -8.21 8.01 -15.98
CA SER A 352 -6.82 7.78 -16.37
C SER A 352 -5.91 7.53 -15.15
N ARG A 353 -4.91 6.67 -15.33
CA ARG A 353 -3.85 6.39 -14.33
C ARG A 353 -2.54 7.10 -14.65
N SER A 354 -2.53 8.05 -15.58
CA SER A 354 -1.32 8.68 -16.11
C SER A 354 -0.51 9.47 -15.06
N GLY A 355 -0.96 9.52 -13.79
CA GLY A 355 -0.30 10.18 -12.67
C GLY A 355 -0.34 11.70 -12.73
N TRP A 356 -0.58 12.27 -13.91
CA TRP A 356 -0.62 13.71 -14.18
C TRP A 356 -2.06 14.17 -14.43
N VAL A 357 -2.89 13.32 -15.06
CA VAL A 357 -4.30 13.59 -15.36
C VAL A 357 -5.17 12.44 -14.86
N GLY A 358 -6.28 12.80 -14.22
CA GLY A 358 -7.24 11.88 -13.64
C GLY A 358 -6.85 11.38 -12.25
N SER A 359 -7.85 11.05 -11.46
CA SER A 359 -7.64 10.40 -10.15
C SER A 359 -7.43 8.90 -10.24
N GLY A 360 -7.87 8.28 -11.34
CA GLY A 360 -7.91 6.82 -11.52
C GLY A 360 -9.12 6.14 -10.89
N PHE A 361 -10.02 6.89 -10.23
CA PHE A 361 -11.23 6.38 -9.58
C PHE A 361 -12.50 6.60 -10.40
N LEU A 362 -13.56 5.84 -10.10
CA LEU A 362 -14.91 6.07 -10.59
C LEU A 362 -15.50 7.33 -9.94
N ALA A 363 -15.34 8.48 -10.61
CA ALA A 363 -15.85 9.76 -10.15
C ALA A 363 -16.37 10.60 -11.34
N PRO A 364 -17.52 10.26 -11.95
CA PRO A 364 -18.03 10.92 -13.14
C PRO A 364 -18.21 12.44 -12.98
N TYR A 365 -17.83 13.18 -14.01
CA TYR A 365 -18.06 14.62 -14.10
C TYR A 365 -19.45 14.90 -14.64
N ILE A 366 -20.12 15.86 -14.01
CA ILE A 366 -21.45 16.35 -14.35
C ILE A 366 -21.42 17.88 -14.40
N THR A 367 -22.45 18.51 -14.96
CA THR A 367 -22.60 19.97 -14.85
C THR A 367 -22.76 20.36 -13.37
N SER A 368 -22.06 21.40 -12.93
CA SER A 368 -21.88 21.68 -11.50
C SER A 368 -22.69 22.89 -11.05
N ALA A 369 -23.46 22.72 -9.97
CA ALA A 369 -24.18 23.79 -9.30
C ALA A 369 -23.26 24.92 -8.78
N ILE A 370 -21.96 24.65 -8.57
CA ILE A 370 -20.96 25.65 -8.16
C ILE A 370 -20.91 26.81 -9.15
N TYR A 371 -21.02 26.51 -10.44
CA TYR A 371 -20.97 27.52 -11.49
C TYR A 371 -22.33 28.13 -11.80
N LEU A 372 -23.43 27.64 -11.22
CA LEU A 372 -24.78 28.08 -11.57
C LEU A 372 -24.99 29.58 -11.31
N GLY A 373 -24.71 30.04 -10.09
CA GLY A 373 -24.86 31.46 -9.73
C GLY A 373 -24.05 32.41 -10.62
N PRO A 374 -22.72 32.21 -10.74
CA PRO A 374 -21.89 32.99 -11.66
C PRO A 374 -22.33 32.90 -13.13
N SER A 375 -22.80 31.74 -13.59
CA SER A 375 -23.29 31.56 -14.96
C SER A 375 -24.61 32.28 -15.21
N LEU A 376 -25.53 32.32 -14.24
CA LEU A 376 -26.77 33.11 -14.35
C LEU A 376 -26.45 34.62 -14.38
N LEU A 377 -25.47 35.07 -13.58
CA LEU A 377 -25.00 36.46 -13.64
C LEU A 377 -24.37 36.79 -15.01
N ALA A 378 -23.52 35.91 -15.54
CA ALA A 378 -22.93 36.05 -16.87
C ALA A 378 -23.99 36.07 -17.98
N ALA A 379 -24.98 35.18 -17.90
CA ALA A 379 -26.09 35.10 -18.83
C ALA A 379 -26.88 36.42 -18.89
N ARG A 380 -27.19 37.03 -17.74
CA ARG A 380 -27.90 38.31 -17.65
C ARG A 380 -27.11 39.50 -18.21
N LEU A 381 -25.78 39.51 -18.00
CA LEU A 381 -24.93 40.64 -18.39
C LEU A 381 -24.52 40.60 -19.88
N GLY A 382 -24.27 39.41 -20.42
CA GLY A 382 -23.65 39.29 -21.74
C GLY A 382 -24.05 38.05 -22.55
N GLY A 383 -25.10 37.34 -22.12
CA GLY A 383 -25.63 36.15 -22.78
C GLY A 383 -24.72 34.92 -22.67
N LEU A 384 -25.02 33.91 -23.48
CA LEU A 384 -24.32 32.62 -23.48
C LEU A 384 -22.83 32.73 -23.84
N GLY A 385 -22.47 33.63 -24.75
CA GLY A 385 -21.07 33.84 -25.13
C GLY A 385 -20.18 34.22 -23.95
N LEU A 386 -20.73 34.98 -22.99
CA LEU A 386 -20.04 35.34 -21.76
C LEU A 386 -19.96 34.18 -20.77
N VAL A 387 -21.01 33.37 -20.65
CA VAL A 387 -20.99 32.12 -19.86
C VAL A 387 -19.86 31.22 -20.34
N PHE A 388 -19.74 31.02 -21.65
CA PHE A 388 -18.74 30.14 -22.25
C PHE A 388 -17.31 30.64 -21.99
N GLY A 389 -17.03 31.92 -22.25
CA GLY A 389 -15.70 32.48 -22.02
C GLY A 389 -15.31 32.52 -20.54
N MET A 390 -16.24 32.82 -19.63
CA MET A 390 -15.97 32.75 -18.20
C MET A 390 -15.81 31.31 -17.67
N THR A 391 -16.46 30.33 -18.31
CA THR A 391 -16.25 28.90 -18.01
C THR A 391 -14.85 28.45 -18.44
N ILE A 392 -14.34 28.91 -19.60
CA ILE A 392 -12.94 28.70 -20.01
C ILE A 392 -11.99 29.30 -18.96
N PHE A 393 -12.26 30.51 -18.49
CA PHE A 393 -11.46 31.14 -17.44
C PHE A 393 -11.43 30.30 -16.16
N ALA A 394 -12.58 29.80 -15.69
CA ALA A 394 -12.62 28.89 -14.53
C ALA A 394 -11.83 27.59 -14.78
N GLY A 395 -11.87 27.05 -16.00
CA GLY A 395 -11.04 25.91 -16.41
C GLY A 395 -9.54 26.19 -16.32
N ALA A 396 -9.10 27.37 -16.75
CA ALA A 396 -7.71 27.79 -16.62
C ALA A 396 -7.27 27.97 -15.16
N VAL A 397 -8.13 28.55 -14.32
CA VAL A 397 -7.86 28.70 -12.87
C VAL A 397 -7.75 27.33 -12.19
N THR A 398 -8.66 26.40 -12.47
CA THR A 398 -8.62 25.04 -11.91
C THR A 398 -7.39 24.25 -12.39
N LEU A 399 -6.97 24.40 -13.64
CA LEU A 399 -5.69 23.84 -14.11
C LEU A 399 -4.51 24.38 -13.30
N LEU A 400 -4.43 25.69 -13.07
CA LEU A 400 -3.37 26.28 -12.24
C LEU A 400 -3.41 25.72 -10.81
N MET A 401 -4.61 25.57 -10.24
CA MET A 401 -4.80 25.01 -8.91
C MET A 401 -4.32 23.58 -8.77
N SER A 402 -4.45 22.75 -9.81
CA SER A 402 -3.99 21.35 -9.77
C SER A 402 -2.52 21.25 -9.34
N GLN A 403 -1.68 22.14 -9.84
CA GLN A 403 -0.25 22.18 -9.51
C GLN A 403 0.02 22.69 -8.08
N LEU A 404 -0.82 23.61 -7.59
CA LEU A 404 -0.69 24.21 -6.26
C LEU A 404 -1.08 23.23 -5.14
N VAL A 405 -2.05 22.36 -5.41
CA VAL A 405 -2.54 21.33 -4.47
C VAL A 405 -1.44 20.39 -3.99
N LEU A 406 -0.46 20.09 -4.84
CA LEU A 406 0.70 19.26 -4.47
C LEU A 406 1.61 19.95 -3.44
N ARG A 407 1.65 21.28 -3.42
CA ARG A 407 2.51 22.09 -2.53
C ARG A 407 1.78 22.54 -1.27
N PHE A 408 0.48 22.77 -1.35
CA PHE A 408 -0.30 23.42 -0.29
C PHE A 408 -1.41 22.53 0.27
N ARG A 409 -1.07 21.34 0.79
CA ARG A 409 -2.02 20.43 1.43
C ARG A 409 -2.86 21.07 2.56
N LYS A 410 -2.29 22.10 3.22
CA LYS A 410 -2.91 22.81 4.34
C LYS A 410 -4.13 23.65 3.92
N LEU A 411 -4.30 23.94 2.63
CA LEU A 411 -5.42 24.73 2.11
C LEU A 411 -6.73 23.95 2.00
N PHE A 412 -6.68 22.62 2.06
CA PHE A 412 -7.83 21.77 1.76
C PHE A 412 -8.25 20.87 2.94
N PRO A 413 -8.48 21.40 4.15
CA PRO A 413 -9.03 20.58 5.23
C PRO A 413 -10.46 20.08 4.90
N PRO A 414 -10.88 18.95 5.48
CA PRO A 414 -12.25 18.44 5.35
C PRO A 414 -13.32 19.46 5.74
N GLU A 415 -13.08 20.25 6.79
CA GLU A 415 -14.02 21.27 7.27
C GLU A 415 -14.30 22.37 6.23
N VAL A 416 -13.28 22.89 5.56
CA VAL A 416 -13.45 23.89 4.48
C VAL A 416 -14.19 23.27 3.30
N SER A 417 -13.87 22.02 2.96
CA SER A 417 -14.58 21.29 1.89
C SER A 417 -16.05 21.06 2.24
N GLY A 418 -16.34 20.75 3.50
CA GLY A 418 -17.71 20.59 4.00
C GLY A 418 -18.52 21.87 3.93
N VAL A 419 -17.94 23.01 4.35
CA VAL A 419 -18.56 24.35 4.23
C VAL A 419 -18.90 24.67 2.78
N VAL A 420 -17.95 24.44 1.87
CA VAL A 420 -18.15 24.66 0.43
C VAL A 420 -19.30 23.79 -0.08
N VAL A 421 -19.28 22.48 0.18
CA VAL A 421 -20.31 21.55 -0.29
C VAL A 421 -21.69 21.91 0.27
N LEU A 422 -21.76 22.28 1.57
CA LEU A 422 -23.00 22.72 2.21
C LEU A 422 -23.54 23.98 1.55
N MET A 423 -22.69 24.98 1.32
CA MET A 423 -23.06 26.23 0.67
C MET A 423 -23.48 26.06 -0.78
N VAL A 424 -22.92 25.08 -1.51
CA VAL A 424 -23.41 24.72 -2.85
C VAL A 424 -24.84 24.19 -2.76
N GLY A 425 -25.12 23.30 -1.80
CA GLY A 425 -26.48 22.79 -1.55
C GLY A 425 -27.47 23.92 -1.23
N LEU A 426 -27.11 24.81 -0.30
CA LEU A 426 -27.94 25.95 0.09
C LEU A 426 -28.15 26.94 -1.06
N SER A 427 -27.11 27.23 -1.84
CA SER A 427 -27.18 28.20 -2.97
C SER A 427 -28.09 27.74 -4.12
N ILE A 428 -28.48 26.46 -4.17
CA ILE A 428 -29.46 25.95 -5.14
C ILE A 428 -30.88 26.36 -4.75
N VAL A 429 -31.17 26.55 -3.46
CA VAL A 429 -32.53 26.80 -2.94
C VAL A 429 -33.21 28.01 -3.57
N PRO A 430 -32.56 29.20 -3.70
CA PRO A 430 -33.17 30.37 -4.33
C PRO A 430 -33.51 30.17 -5.81
N VAL A 431 -32.85 29.23 -6.49
CA VAL A 431 -33.12 28.91 -7.90
C VAL A 431 -34.16 27.80 -8.03
N ALA A 432 -34.15 26.83 -7.11
CA ALA A 432 -35.00 25.65 -7.17
C ALA A 432 -36.43 25.90 -6.68
N LEU A 433 -36.61 26.63 -5.58
CA LEU A 433 -37.95 26.87 -5.00
C LEU A 433 -38.87 27.63 -5.97
N PRO A 434 -38.46 28.75 -6.62
CA PRO A 434 -39.33 29.44 -7.56
C PRO A 434 -39.84 28.54 -8.68
N GLN A 435 -39.03 27.57 -9.13
CA GLN A 435 -39.44 26.64 -10.18
C GLN A 435 -40.51 25.65 -9.71
N VAL A 436 -40.44 25.19 -8.46
CA VAL A 436 -41.48 24.34 -7.84
C VAL A 436 -42.79 25.11 -7.67
N PHE A 437 -42.70 26.38 -7.25
CA PHE A 437 -43.87 27.21 -6.98
C PHE A 437 -44.44 27.93 -8.22
N GLY A 438 -43.96 27.63 -9.43
CA GLY A 438 -44.47 28.25 -10.67
C GLY A 438 -44.20 29.76 -10.74
N GLY A 439 -43.05 30.19 -10.24
CA GLY A 439 -42.60 31.59 -10.20
C GLY A 439 -42.08 32.14 -11.52
N GLY A 440 -42.12 31.37 -12.61
CA GLY A 440 -41.90 31.86 -13.97
C GLY A 440 -43.26 32.06 -14.64
N ASP A 441 -43.55 33.30 -15.05
CA ASP A 441 -44.69 33.72 -15.87
C ASP A 441 -46.10 33.53 -15.28
N GLY A 442 -46.51 34.48 -14.43
CA GLY A 442 -47.76 35.26 -14.54
C GLY A 442 -49.15 34.59 -14.61
N VAL A 443 -49.32 33.27 -14.64
CA VAL A 443 -50.65 32.63 -14.80
C VAL A 443 -51.07 31.94 -13.50
N ALA A 444 -52.04 32.52 -12.78
CA ALA A 444 -52.51 32.01 -11.49
C ALA A 444 -53.10 30.58 -11.53
N VAL A 445 -53.63 30.14 -12.69
CA VAL A 445 -54.11 28.77 -12.92
C VAL A 445 -52.94 27.75 -13.04
N ALA A 446 -51.75 28.20 -13.46
CA ALA A 446 -50.56 27.35 -13.57
C ALA A 446 -49.85 27.12 -12.23
N ARG A 447 -50.13 27.94 -11.20
CA ARG A 447 -49.41 27.90 -9.92
C ARG A 447 -49.77 26.69 -9.05
N SER A 448 -51.05 26.36 -8.89
CA SER A 448 -51.49 25.20 -8.12
C SER A 448 -51.11 23.88 -8.78
N ALA A 449 -51.26 23.80 -10.11
CA ALA A 449 -50.82 22.67 -10.90
C ALA A 449 -49.29 22.48 -10.84
N SER A 450 -48.52 23.58 -10.92
CA SER A 450 -47.06 23.56 -10.76
C SER A 450 -46.63 23.01 -9.41
N ILE A 451 -47.21 23.51 -8.33
CA ILE A 451 -46.92 23.03 -6.97
C ILE A 451 -47.27 21.54 -6.84
N GLY A 452 -48.42 21.12 -7.35
CA GLY A 452 -48.84 19.72 -7.36
C GLY A 452 -47.85 18.81 -8.10
N VAL A 453 -47.44 19.19 -9.30
CA VAL A 453 -46.45 18.44 -10.10
C VAL A 453 -45.10 18.41 -9.40
N GLY A 454 -44.63 19.54 -8.86
CA GLY A 454 -43.35 19.63 -8.16
C GLY A 454 -43.31 18.79 -6.89
N LEU A 455 -44.33 18.87 -6.04
CA LEU A 455 -44.45 18.06 -4.82
C LEU A 455 -44.61 16.58 -5.14
N LEU A 456 -45.40 16.22 -6.16
CA LEU A 456 -45.53 14.84 -6.63
C LEU A 456 -44.17 14.29 -7.10
N THR A 457 -43.45 15.07 -7.90
CA THR A 457 -42.12 14.70 -8.41
C THR A 457 -41.15 14.48 -7.25
N LEU A 458 -41.02 15.47 -6.36
CA LEU A 458 -40.10 15.39 -5.21
C LEU A 458 -40.50 14.24 -4.27
N GLY A 459 -41.78 14.11 -3.95
CA GLY A 459 -42.33 13.04 -3.12
C GLY A 459 -42.06 11.66 -3.72
N ALA A 460 -42.28 11.49 -5.03
CA ALA A 460 -41.98 10.24 -5.72
C ALA A 460 -40.48 9.91 -5.66
N ILE A 461 -39.60 10.88 -5.92
CA ILE A 461 -38.15 10.67 -5.81
C ILE A 461 -37.78 10.24 -4.38
N VAL A 462 -38.26 10.94 -3.36
CA VAL A 462 -37.94 10.68 -1.94
C VAL A 462 -38.47 9.30 -1.51
N VAL A 463 -39.76 9.02 -1.75
CA VAL A 463 -40.37 7.74 -1.40
C VAL A 463 -39.62 6.59 -2.05
N LEU A 464 -39.41 6.64 -3.37
CA LEU A 464 -38.69 5.60 -4.09
C LEU A 464 -37.22 5.45 -3.63
N SER A 465 -36.59 6.51 -3.13
CA SER A 465 -35.22 6.48 -2.62
C SER A 465 -35.10 5.85 -1.22
N VAL A 466 -36.16 5.89 -0.41
CA VAL A 466 -36.18 5.40 0.98
C VAL A 466 -36.75 3.98 1.09
N LEU A 467 -37.51 3.51 0.08
CA LEU A 467 -38.08 2.16 0.10
C LEU A 467 -37.01 1.06 0.31
N PRO A 468 -37.33 0.01 1.07
CA PRO A 468 -36.37 -1.06 1.41
C PRO A 468 -35.95 -1.91 0.20
N PHE A 469 -36.63 -1.78 -0.94
CA PHE A 469 -36.31 -2.51 -2.16
C PHE A 469 -35.07 -1.92 -2.83
N ARG A 470 -33.90 -2.53 -2.54
CA ARG A 470 -32.58 -2.16 -3.07
C ARG A 470 -32.53 -1.92 -4.59
N ARG A 471 -33.36 -2.61 -5.38
CA ARG A 471 -33.45 -2.43 -6.85
C ARG A 471 -34.18 -1.14 -7.26
N ILE A 472 -35.22 -0.72 -6.54
CA ILE A 472 -36.07 0.43 -6.89
C ILE A 472 -35.35 1.75 -6.56
N ARG A 473 -34.62 1.78 -5.44
CA ARG A 473 -33.83 2.94 -5.00
C ARG A 473 -32.86 3.46 -6.07
N LEU A 474 -32.31 2.58 -6.90
CA LEU A 474 -31.36 2.93 -7.97
C LEU A 474 -32.01 3.69 -9.14
N TYR A 475 -33.33 3.56 -9.32
CA TYR A 475 -34.08 4.21 -10.38
C TYR A 475 -34.99 5.33 -9.86
N ALA A 476 -34.94 5.65 -8.56
CA ALA A 476 -35.86 6.57 -7.89
C ALA A 476 -35.88 7.97 -8.52
N THR A 477 -34.72 8.53 -8.85
CA THR A 477 -34.61 9.85 -9.48
C THR A 477 -35.23 9.86 -10.88
N ALA A 478 -34.91 8.87 -11.71
CA ALA A 478 -35.42 8.75 -13.07
C ALA A 478 -36.92 8.46 -13.10
N ALA A 479 -37.40 7.54 -12.25
CA ALA A 479 -38.81 7.19 -12.14
C ALA A 479 -39.64 8.35 -11.58
N GLY A 480 -39.14 9.03 -10.55
CA GLY A 480 -39.79 10.22 -10.00
C GLY A 480 -39.86 11.36 -11.01
N MET A 481 -38.81 11.59 -11.81
CA MET A 481 -38.88 12.54 -12.93
C MET A 481 -39.83 12.10 -14.02
N GLY A 482 -39.86 10.82 -14.38
CA GLY A 482 -40.82 10.27 -15.35
C GLY A 482 -42.25 10.55 -14.93
N LEU A 483 -42.59 10.28 -13.66
CA LEU A 483 -43.87 10.63 -13.06
C LEU A 483 -44.13 12.15 -13.10
N GLY A 484 -43.12 12.96 -12.83
CA GLY A 484 -43.19 14.41 -12.93
C GLY A 484 -43.50 14.91 -14.34
N TYR A 485 -42.85 14.36 -15.37
CA TYR A 485 -43.11 14.67 -16.77
C TYR A 485 -44.54 14.27 -17.17
N LEU A 486 -45.00 13.09 -16.75
CA LEU A 486 -46.37 12.63 -17.02
C LEU A 486 -47.41 13.53 -16.35
N ALA A 487 -47.19 13.89 -15.09
CA ALA A 487 -48.06 14.81 -14.37
C ALA A 487 -48.03 16.22 -14.97
N GLY A 488 -46.85 16.70 -15.39
CA GLY A 488 -46.70 17.96 -16.12
C GLY A 488 -47.41 17.96 -17.47
N ALA A 489 -47.39 16.85 -18.21
CA ALA A 489 -48.15 16.67 -19.43
C ALA A 489 -49.66 16.75 -19.17
N ALA A 490 -50.14 16.00 -18.16
CA ALA A 490 -51.54 16.01 -17.77
C ALA A 490 -52.02 17.37 -17.26
N ALA A 491 -51.14 18.13 -16.61
CA ALA A 491 -51.38 19.49 -16.14
C ALA A 491 -51.29 20.55 -17.24
N GLY A 492 -50.97 20.18 -18.49
CA GLY A 492 -50.83 21.12 -19.60
C GLY A 492 -49.58 22.02 -19.52
N LEU A 493 -48.59 21.65 -18.71
CA LEU A 493 -47.32 22.39 -18.56
C LEU A 493 -46.31 22.07 -19.68
N LEU A 494 -46.59 21.06 -20.49
CA LEU A 494 -45.82 20.71 -21.68
C LEU A 494 -46.54 21.19 -22.94
N ASP A 495 -45.83 21.92 -23.78
CA ASP A 495 -46.34 22.32 -25.08
C ASP A 495 -46.44 21.10 -26.00
N VAL A 496 -47.68 20.67 -26.26
CA VAL A 496 -48.03 19.49 -27.06
C VAL A 496 -47.52 19.60 -28.50
N THR A 497 -47.47 20.81 -29.06
CA THR A 497 -46.97 21.04 -30.43
C THR A 497 -45.47 20.78 -30.53
N THR A 498 -44.75 21.15 -29.49
CA THR A 498 -43.32 20.93 -29.37
C THR A 498 -43.01 19.45 -29.06
N ALA A 499 -43.85 18.75 -28.29
CA ALA A 499 -43.72 17.32 -28.03
C ALA A 499 -43.88 16.45 -29.29
N GLN A 500 -44.78 16.83 -30.22
CA GLN A 500 -44.92 16.16 -31.52
C GLN A 500 -43.66 16.28 -32.37
N ARG A 501 -43.02 17.46 -32.39
CA ARG A 501 -41.74 17.67 -33.11
C ARG A 501 -40.60 16.81 -32.57
N VAL A 502 -40.58 16.46 -31.28
CA VAL A 502 -39.58 15.53 -30.72
C VAL A 502 -39.70 14.13 -31.32
N GLY A 503 -40.92 13.70 -31.66
CA GLY A 503 -41.17 12.41 -32.31
C GLY A 503 -40.48 12.30 -33.67
N GLU A 504 -40.43 13.41 -34.41
CA GLU A 504 -39.91 13.51 -35.78
C GLU A 504 -38.38 13.65 -35.86
N LEU A 505 -37.71 14.03 -34.78
CA LEU A 505 -36.26 14.14 -34.75
C LEU A 505 -35.59 12.77 -35.02
N PRO A 506 -34.39 12.72 -35.61
CA PRO A 506 -33.65 11.46 -35.74
C PRO A 506 -33.16 10.98 -34.36
N LEU A 507 -33.00 9.67 -34.21
CA LEU A 507 -32.46 9.10 -32.97
C LEU A 507 -31.01 9.52 -32.75
N PHE A 508 -30.21 9.55 -33.83
CA PHE A 508 -28.86 10.08 -33.85
C PHE A 508 -28.76 11.26 -34.82
N GLY A 509 -28.14 12.34 -34.40
CA GLY A 509 -27.96 13.55 -35.20
C GLY A 509 -26.61 14.19 -34.98
N MET A 510 -26.16 14.99 -35.94
CA MET A 510 -24.93 15.77 -35.80
C MET A 510 -25.09 16.82 -34.70
N LEU A 511 -23.99 17.08 -34.01
CA LEU A 511 -23.91 18.06 -32.95
C LEU A 511 -24.01 19.47 -33.54
N ALA A 512 -24.95 20.27 -33.02
CA ALA A 512 -25.03 21.69 -33.33
C ALA A 512 -24.14 22.46 -32.36
N LEU A 513 -23.10 23.11 -32.88
CA LEU A 513 -22.30 24.05 -32.10
C LEU A 513 -23.13 25.32 -31.82
N PRO A 514 -23.11 25.86 -30.60
CA PRO A 514 -23.75 27.14 -30.31
C PRO A 514 -23.17 28.23 -31.22
N ALA A 515 -24.04 29.06 -31.78
CA ALA A 515 -23.66 30.12 -32.72
C ALA A 515 -22.99 31.33 -32.03
N GLU A 516 -22.99 31.36 -30.70
CA GLU A 516 -22.52 32.50 -29.89
C GLU A 516 -21.00 32.50 -29.76
N GLY A 517 -20.39 33.66 -29.97
CA GLY A 517 -18.93 33.84 -29.83
C GLY A 517 -18.49 33.91 -28.37
N LEU A 518 -17.22 33.55 -28.11
CA LEU A 518 -16.62 33.63 -26.78
C LEU A 518 -16.42 35.09 -26.36
N ARG A 519 -16.90 35.44 -25.16
CA ARG A 519 -16.74 36.77 -24.56
C ARG A 519 -16.17 36.67 -23.15
N PHE A 520 -15.46 37.71 -22.73
CA PHE A 520 -14.84 37.78 -21.42
C PHE A 520 -15.16 39.12 -20.76
N GLU A 521 -15.49 39.09 -19.47
CA GLU A 521 -15.85 40.28 -18.70
C GLU A 521 -15.06 40.30 -17.38
N VAL A 522 -14.36 41.41 -17.13
CA VAL A 522 -13.47 41.53 -15.97
C VAL A 522 -14.27 41.53 -14.67
N ALA A 523 -15.48 42.11 -14.68
CA ALA A 523 -16.36 42.12 -13.50
C ALA A 523 -16.73 40.70 -13.01
N LEU A 524 -16.67 39.69 -13.88
CA LEU A 524 -17.02 38.31 -13.57
C LEU A 524 -15.82 37.44 -13.18
N VAL A 525 -14.60 37.99 -13.22
CA VAL A 525 -13.37 37.26 -12.87
C VAL A 525 -13.46 36.72 -11.45
N MET A 526 -13.89 37.55 -10.50
CA MET A 526 -13.90 37.18 -9.10
C MET A 526 -14.95 36.09 -8.76
N PRO A 527 -16.22 36.17 -9.22
CA PRO A 527 -17.18 35.08 -9.05
C PRO A 527 -16.74 33.74 -9.66
N PHE A 528 -16.17 33.75 -10.88
CA PHE A 528 -15.71 32.52 -11.52
C PHE A 528 -14.42 31.97 -10.92
N PHE A 529 -13.50 32.84 -10.46
CA PHE A 529 -12.31 32.43 -9.73
C PHE A 529 -12.68 31.75 -8.41
N ALA A 530 -13.61 32.33 -7.65
CA ALA A 530 -14.09 31.76 -6.40
C ALA A 530 -14.84 30.44 -6.62
N ALA A 531 -15.64 30.33 -7.69
CA ALA A 531 -16.28 29.09 -8.11
C ALA A 531 -15.25 28.01 -8.49
N ALA A 532 -14.19 28.38 -9.21
CA ALA A 532 -13.08 27.48 -9.54
C ALA A 532 -12.36 26.97 -8.28
N LEU A 533 -12.08 27.86 -7.32
CA LEU A 533 -11.54 27.49 -6.00
C LEU A 533 -12.45 26.51 -5.27
N ALA A 534 -13.75 26.82 -5.19
CA ALA A 534 -14.75 25.97 -4.56
C ALA A 534 -14.82 24.58 -5.24
N SER A 535 -14.75 24.52 -6.56
CA SER A 535 -14.73 23.27 -7.31
C SER A 535 -13.50 22.45 -6.97
N GLY A 536 -12.30 23.04 -6.98
CA GLY A 536 -11.07 22.34 -6.63
C GLY A 536 -11.08 21.77 -5.20
N VAL A 537 -11.57 22.54 -4.23
CA VAL A 537 -11.73 22.10 -2.84
C VAL A 537 -12.71 20.93 -2.74
N LYS A 538 -13.90 21.05 -3.35
CA LYS A 538 -14.91 19.97 -3.36
C LYS A 538 -14.35 18.69 -3.99
N GLU A 539 -13.65 18.81 -5.11
CA GLU A 539 -13.07 17.67 -5.83
C GLU A 539 -12.00 16.96 -4.99
N ALA A 540 -11.16 17.71 -4.28
CA ALA A 540 -10.21 17.13 -3.34
C ALA A 540 -10.88 16.29 -2.26
N GLY A 541 -11.99 16.79 -1.69
CA GLY A 541 -12.80 16.05 -0.73
C GLY A 541 -13.39 14.77 -1.32
N LEU A 542 -14.01 14.85 -2.50
CA LEU A 542 -14.66 13.69 -3.14
C LEU A 542 -13.66 12.61 -3.57
N VAL A 543 -12.49 12.99 -4.08
CA VAL A 543 -11.42 12.04 -4.42
C VAL A 543 -10.86 11.39 -3.16
N THR A 544 -10.72 12.14 -2.07
CA THR A 544 -10.35 11.58 -0.77
C THR A 544 -11.37 10.54 -0.30
N SER A 545 -12.67 10.79 -0.49
CA SER A 545 -13.71 9.78 -0.23
C SER A 545 -13.55 8.55 -1.13
N CYS A 546 -13.28 8.71 -2.42
CA CYS A 546 -12.99 7.58 -3.30
C CYS A 546 -11.79 6.75 -2.82
N GLN A 547 -10.72 7.40 -2.36
CA GLN A 547 -9.54 6.72 -1.82
C GLN A 547 -9.91 5.92 -0.57
N LYS A 548 -10.61 6.52 0.39
CA LYS A 548 -11.09 5.84 1.61
C LYS A 548 -11.97 4.64 1.32
N THR A 549 -12.89 4.76 0.36
CA THR A 549 -13.78 3.67 -0.03
C THR A 549 -13.05 2.52 -0.73
N ASN A 550 -11.88 2.78 -1.33
CA ASN A 550 -11.13 1.80 -2.12
C ASN A 550 -9.87 1.25 -1.47
N ASP A 551 -9.50 1.75 -0.30
CA ASP A 551 -8.30 1.34 0.43
C ASP A 551 -8.65 1.07 1.90
N ALA A 552 -8.68 -0.22 2.27
CA ALA A 552 -8.96 -0.64 3.64
C ALA A 552 -7.90 -0.18 4.64
N GLY A 553 -6.67 0.05 4.16
CA GLY A 553 -5.54 0.55 4.94
C GLY A 553 -5.34 2.05 4.78
N TRP A 554 -6.34 2.80 4.31
CA TRP A 554 -6.19 4.22 3.99
C TRP A 554 -5.67 5.00 5.20
N LYS A 555 -4.44 5.49 5.08
CA LYS A 555 -3.83 6.38 6.08
C LYS A 555 -4.00 7.83 5.68
N ARG A 556 -3.67 8.23 4.45
CA ARG A 556 -3.60 9.66 4.06
C ARG A 556 -4.07 9.91 2.63
N PRO A 557 -4.58 11.12 2.33
CA PRO A 557 -4.93 11.47 0.96
C PRO A 557 -3.71 11.39 0.03
N ASP A 558 -3.85 10.67 -1.09
CA ASP A 558 -2.91 10.74 -2.20
C ASP A 558 -3.15 12.04 -2.99
N MET A 559 -2.30 13.02 -2.72
CA MET A 559 -2.38 14.34 -3.36
C MET A 559 -2.09 14.29 -4.86
N ARG A 560 -1.39 13.27 -5.38
CA ARG A 560 -1.16 13.14 -6.84
C ARG A 560 -2.45 12.77 -7.55
N SER A 561 -3.17 11.76 -7.05
CA SER A 561 -4.50 11.41 -7.53
C SER A 561 -5.48 12.59 -7.42
N THR A 562 -5.45 13.33 -6.31
CA THR A 562 -6.26 14.54 -6.13
C THR A 562 -5.91 15.64 -7.13
N SER A 563 -4.62 15.92 -7.34
CA SER A 563 -4.13 16.87 -8.35
C SER A 563 -4.58 16.46 -9.75
N GLY A 564 -4.47 15.18 -10.10
CA GLY A 564 -4.91 14.64 -11.39
C GLY A 564 -6.41 14.84 -11.62
N ALA A 565 -7.23 14.73 -10.57
CA ALA A 565 -8.67 15.03 -10.67
C ALA A 565 -8.93 16.50 -10.98
N ILE A 566 -8.31 17.40 -10.23
CA ILE A 566 -8.48 18.85 -10.43
C ILE A 566 -7.98 19.25 -11.83
N MET A 567 -6.93 18.59 -12.33
CA MET A 567 -6.48 18.76 -13.71
C MET A 567 -7.53 18.27 -14.73
N ALA A 568 -8.15 17.10 -14.52
CA ALA A 568 -9.23 16.61 -15.37
C ALA A 568 -10.45 17.56 -15.35
N SER A 569 -10.76 18.18 -14.21
CA SER A 569 -11.77 19.23 -14.10
C SER A 569 -11.42 20.48 -14.89
N GLY A 570 -10.18 20.94 -14.81
CA GLY A 570 -9.72 22.10 -15.58
C GLY A 570 -9.80 21.88 -17.08
N VAL A 571 -9.30 20.74 -17.57
CA VAL A 571 -9.43 20.36 -18.99
C VAL A 571 -10.91 20.21 -19.37
N GLY A 572 -11.73 19.60 -18.51
CA GLY A 572 -13.17 19.44 -18.71
C GLY A 572 -13.90 20.78 -18.83
N ASN A 573 -13.58 21.75 -17.99
CA ASN A 573 -14.16 23.08 -17.99
C ASN A 573 -13.70 23.92 -19.19
N LEU A 574 -12.42 23.81 -19.59
CA LEU A 574 -11.94 24.39 -20.85
C LEU A 574 -12.71 23.83 -22.05
N ALA A 575 -12.87 22.50 -22.11
CA ALA A 575 -13.63 21.84 -23.17
C ALA A 575 -15.11 22.26 -23.13
N ALA A 576 -15.73 22.33 -21.95
CA ALA A 576 -17.09 22.78 -21.79
C ALA A 576 -17.28 24.19 -22.35
N GLY A 577 -16.49 25.17 -21.91
CA GLY A 577 -16.60 26.53 -22.42
C GLY A 577 -16.28 26.64 -23.92
N ALA A 578 -15.27 25.93 -24.42
CA ALA A 578 -14.91 25.96 -25.85
C ALA A 578 -15.97 25.32 -26.77
N LEU A 579 -16.65 24.27 -26.31
CA LEU A 579 -17.73 23.61 -27.04
C LEU A 579 -19.07 24.36 -26.88
N GLY A 580 -19.18 25.30 -25.95
CA GLY A 580 -20.42 26.01 -25.64
C GLY A 580 -21.36 25.24 -24.69
N GLY A 581 -20.78 24.54 -23.72
CA GLY A 581 -21.44 23.98 -22.54
C GLY A 581 -21.24 24.83 -21.29
N VAL A 582 -21.67 24.30 -20.14
CA VAL A 582 -21.51 24.96 -18.82
C VAL A 582 -20.51 24.25 -17.93
N GLY A 583 -20.08 24.92 -16.86
CA GLY A 583 -19.06 24.40 -15.95
C GLY A 583 -19.39 23.03 -15.32
N LEU A 584 -18.36 22.21 -15.18
CA LEU A 584 -18.38 20.82 -14.75
C LEU A 584 -17.74 20.62 -13.38
N GLY A 585 -18.08 19.51 -12.73
CA GLY A 585 -17.44 19.05 -11.50
C GLY A 585 -17.80 17.60 -11.17
N ILE A 586 -17.09 17.01 -10.21
CA ILE A 586 -17.35 15.62 -9.79
C ILE A 586 -18.74 15.50 -9.15
N SER A 587 -19.47 14.46 -9.54
CA SER A 587 -20.76 14.08 -8.96
C SER A 587 -20.58 13.41 -7.60
N GLY A 588 -20.87 14.14 -6.51
CA GLY A 588 -20.91 13.57 -5.16
C GLY A 588 -21.92 12.42 -5.03
N GLY A 589 -23.08 12.55 -5.69
CA GLY A 589 -24.07 11.48 -5.73
C GLY A 589 -23.58 10.21 -6.44
N SER A 590 -22.77 10.34 -7.49
CA SER A 590 -22.15 9.17 -8.14
C SER A 590 -21.08 8.52 -7.28
N VAL A 591 -20.27 9.31 -6.57
CA VAL A 591 -19.28 8.78 -5.61
C VAL A 591 -19.98 8.05 -4.46
N GLY A 592 -21.05 8.64 -3.91
CA GLY A 592 -21.89 8.00 -2.88
C GLY A 592 -22.58 6.73 -3.39
N LEU A 593 -23.07 6.72 -4.63
CA LEU A 593 -23.65 5.53 -5.27
C LEU A 593 -22.61 4.40 -5.40
N ALA A 594 -21.40 4.72 -5.85
CA ALA A 594 -20.33 3.73 -6.00
C ALA A 594 -19.97 3.09 -4.65
N ALA A 595 -19.88 3.91 -3.59
CA ALA A 595 -19.67 3.43 -2.23
C ALA A 595 -20.82 2.55 -1.73
N ALA A 596 -22.08 2.97 -1.94
CA ALA A 596 -23.26 2.24 -1.48
C ALA A 596 -23.51 0.93 -2.24
N THR A 597 -23.11 0.84 -3.51
CA THR A 597 -23.26 -0.36 -4.32
C THR A 597 -22.08 -1.33 -4.17
N GLY A 598 -20.96 -0.87 -3.58
CA GLY A 598 -19.70 -1.60 -3.53
C GLY A 598 -19.06 -1.79 -4.91
N ALA A 599 -19.47 -1.00 -5.92
CA ALA A 599 -18.97 -1.11 -7.29
C ALA A 599 -18.22 0.17 -7.67
N THR A 600 -16.90 0.14 -7.53
CA THR A 600 -15.99 1.28 -7.71
C THR A 600 -15.02 1.10 -8.89
N ALA A 601 -15.18 0.01 -9.65
CA ALA A 601 -14.35 -0.32 -10.81
C ALA A 601 -14.22 0.85 -11.79
N ARG A 602 -12.99 1.23 -12.15
CA ARG A 602 -12.74 2.36 -13.05
C ARG A 602 -13.31 2.17 -14.45
N VAL A 603 -13.43 0.92 -14.91
CA VAL A 603 -14.00 0.58 -16.21
C VAL A 603 -15.44 1.10 -16.33
N LEU A 604 -16.18 1.17 -15.21
CA LEU A 604 -17.52 1.76 -15.20
C LEU A 604 -17.47 3.23 -15.65
N GLY A 605 -16.43 3.98 -15.29
CA GLY A 605 -16.29 5.39 -15.69
C GLY A 605 -16.06 5.54 -17.20
N LEU A 606 -15.36 4.60 -17.84
CA LEU A 606 -15.22 4.56 -19.30
C LEU A 606 -16.57 4.33 -19.99
N VAL A 607 -17.37 3.41 -19.45
CA VAL A 607 -18.72 3.14 -19.95
C VAL A 607 -19.62 4.36 -19.76
N VAL A 608 -19.59 5.00 -18.60
CA VAL A 608 -20.35 6.24 -18.33
C VAL A 608 -19.96 7.36 -19.30
N ALA A 609 -18.66 7.57 -19.55
CA ALA A 609 -18.20 8.54 -20.53
C ALA A 609 -18.72 8.23 -21.95
N GLY A 610 -18.67 6.96 -22.36
CA GLY A 610 -19.25 6.50 -23.63
C GLY A 610 -20.76 6.75 -23.72
N MET A 611 -21.49 6.57 -22.62
CA MET A 611 -22.94 6.83 -22.57
C MET A 611 -23.27 8.32 -22.60
N PHE A 612 -22.48 9.19 -21.94
CA PHE A 612 -22.63 10.64 -22.08
C PHE A 612 -22.39 11.09 -23.52
N LEU A 613 -21.34 10.55 -24.16
CA LEU A 613 -21.06 10.85 -25.56
C LEU A 613 -22.21 10.38 -26.46
N ALA A 614 -22.69 9.14 -26.30
CA ALA A 614 -23.83 8.63 -27.07
C ALA A 614 -25.08 9.51 -26.89
N LEU A 615 -25.39 9.91 -25.66
CA LEU A 615 -26.54 10.77 -25.35
C LEU A 615 -26.41 12.18 -25.98
N ALA A 616 -25.18 12.71 -26.09
CA ALA A 616 -24.94 14.00 -26.73
C ALA A 616 -25.35 13.99 -28.21
N PHE A 617 -25.13 12.87 -28.90
CA PHE A 617 -25.51 12.63 -30.30
C PHE A 617 -26.98 12.21 -30.48
N MET A 618 -27.81 12.25 -29.42
CA MET A 618 -29.23 11.91 -29.49
C MET A 618 -30.12 13.17 -29.36
N PRO A 619 -30.47 13.85 -30.48
CA PRO A 619 -31.29 15.06 -30.46
C PRO A 619 -32.62 14.88 -29.72
N LYS A 620 -33.26 13.71 -29.84
CA LYS A 620 -34.49 13.39 -29.09
C LYS A 620 -34.30 13.55 -27.58
N ALA A 621 -33.19 13.03 -27.05
CA ALA A 621 -32.93 13.05 -25.62
C ALA A 621 -32.60 14.46 -25.13
N THR A 622 -31.72 15.18 -25.82
CA THR A 622 -31.32 16.54 -25.41
C THR A 622 -32.45 17.55 -25.56
N THR A 623 -33.30 17.36 -26.58
CA THR A 623 -34.51 18.16 -26.78
C THR A 623 -35.56 17.87 -25.70
N LEU A 624 -35.80 16.60 -25.33
CA LEU A 624 -36.71 16.25 -24.23
C LEU A 624 -36.27 16.85 -22.89
N LEU A 625 -34.96 16.89 -22.64
CA LEU A 625 -34.39 17.50 -21.44
C LEU A 625 -34.55 19.04 -21.44
N SER A 626 -34.43 19.70 -22.59
CA SER A 626 -34.69 21.14 -22.72
C SER A 626 -36.16 21.54 -22.50
N MET A 627 -37.06 20.56 -22.59
CA MET A 627 -38.50 20.71 -22.40
C MET A 627 -38.95 20.37 -20.98
N MET A 628 -38.01 20.16 -20.05
CA MET A 628 -38.33 19.85 -18.67
C MET A 628 -39.29 20.90 -18.08
N PRO A 629 -40.46 20.49 -17.56
CA PRO A 629 -41.35 21.41 -16.85
C PRO A 629 -40.61 22.01 -15.66
N ALA A 630 -40.76 23.32 -15.45
CA ALA A 630 -40.09 24.01 -14.34
C ALA A 630 -40.33 23.32 -12.98
N PRO A 631 -41.54 22.82 -12.64
CA PRO A 631 -41.74 22.16 -11.34
C PRO A 631 -40.97 20.85 -11.18
N VAL A 632 -40.79 20.10 -12.27
CA VAL A 632 -40.01 18.85 -12.30
C VAL A 632 -38.53 19.15 -12.11
N MET A 633 -38.05 20.20 -12.78
CA MET A 633 -36.69 20.72 -12.66
C MET A 633 -36.40 21.19 -11.22
N GLY A 634 -37.29 22.01 -10.65
CA GLY A 634 -37.19 22.49 -9.27
C GLY A 634 -37.16 21.35 -8.24
N ALA A 635 -38.01 20.34 -8.41
CA ALA A 635 -38.02 19.15 -7.55
C ALA A 635 -36.69 18.37 -7.61
N GLY A 636 -36.13 18.17 -8.82
CA GLY A 636 -34.83 17.53 -9.00
C GLY A 636 -33.69 18.33 -8.35
N LEU A 637 -33.71 19.65 -8.50
CA LEU A 637 -32.72 20.54 -7.89
C LEU A 637 -32.78 20.52 -6.35
N LEU A 638 -33.98 20.53 -5.75
CA LEU A 638 -34.16 20.39 -4.30
C LEU A 638 -33.65 19.02 -3.79
N PHE A 639 -33.89 17.95 -4.54
CA PHE A 639 -33.37 16.63 -4.19
C PHE A 639 -31.84 16.62 -4.19
N VAL A 640 -31.19 17.19 -5.20
CA VAL A 640 -29.72 17.32 -5.26
C VAL A 640 -29.21 18.20 -4.11
N ALA A 641 -29.88 19.32 -3.82
CA ALA A 641 -29.53 20.20 -2.72
C ALA A 641 -29.58 19.48 -1.37
N CYS A 642 -30.60 18.66 -1.12
CA CYS A 642 -30.73 17.83 0.08
C CYS A 642 -29.50 16.92 0.27
N HIS A 643 -29.09 16.20 -0.78
CA HIS A 643 -27.91 15.33 -0.70
C HIS A 643 -26.62 16.12 -0.44
N LEU A 644 -26.44 17.27 -1.09
CA LEU A 644 -25.27 18.13 -0.88
C LEU A 644 -25.23 18.70 0.54
N VAL A 645 -26.35 19.10 1.12
CA VAL A 645 -26.43 19.57 2.51
C VAL A 645 -26.02 18.45 3.46
N SER A 646 -26.53 17.24 3.30
CA SER A 646 -26.16 16.10 4.16
C SER A 646 -24.67 15.74 4.03
N SER A 647 -24.14 15.60 2.81
CA SER A 647 -22.72 15.29 2.61
C SER A 647 -21.79 16.42 3.06
N GLY A 648 -22.21 17.68 2.93
CA GLY A 648 -21.49 18.83 3.45
C GLY A 648 -21.40 18.81 4.97
N ALA A 649 -22.52 18.51 5.65
CA ALA A 649 -22.56 18.36 7.10
C ALA A 649 -21.66 17.21 7.59
N GLU A 650 -21.73 16.05 6.94
CA GLU A 650 -20.85 14.90 7.24
C GLU A 650 -19.36 15.27 7.12
N LEU A 651 -18.96 15.99 6.06
CA LEU A 651 -17.59 16.47 5.85
C LEU A 651 -17.15 17.45 6.93
N VAL A 652 -18.01 18.38 7.35
CA VAL A 652 -17.75 19.32 8.45
C VAL A 652 -17.51 18.55 9.75
N THR A 653 -18.32 17.54 10.04
CA THR A 653 -18.25 16.75 11.28
C THR A 653 -17.25 15.59 11.25
N ALA A 654 -16.56 15.38 10.12
CA ALA A 654 -15.60 14.29 9.96
C ALA A 654 -14.40 14.40 10.91
N ARG A 655 -14.17 15.58 11.48
CA ARG A 655 -13.25 15.83 12.60
C ARG A 655 -14.01 16.53 13.71
N MET A 656 -13.58 16.31 14.96
CA MET A 656 -14.14 17.04 16.09
C MET A 656 -13.95 18.55 15.87
N LEU A 657 -15.06 19.28 16.00
CA LEU A 657 -15.08 20.73 15.94
C LEU A 657 -14.54 21.30 17.24
N ASP A 658 -13.40 22.00 17.15
CA ASP A 658 -12.82 22.75 18.25
C ASP A 658 -13.21 24.24 18.15
N ALA A 659 -12.77 25.05 19.12
CA ALA A 659 -13.06 26.48 19.13
C ALA A 659 -12.63 27.21 17.84
N ARG A 660 -11.57 26.76 17.17
CA ARG A 660 -11.07 27.41 15.94
C ARG A 660 -11.87 26.97 14.72
N ARG A 661 -12.06 25.66 14.56
CA ARG A 661 -12.87 25.06 13.50
C ARG A 661 -14.31 25.58 13.54
N ASN A 662 -14.85 25.86 14.73
CA ASN A 662 -16.15 26.52 14.87
C ASN A 662 -16.21 27.86 14.12
N TYR A 663 -15.16 28.69 14.17
CA TYR A 663 -15.12 29.95 13.41
C TYR A 663 -14.86 29.74 11.92
N VAL A 664 -13.97 28.79 11.56
CA VAL A 664 -13.69 28.42 10.16
C VAL A 664 -14.93 27.87 9.45
N VAL A 665 -15.85 27.24 10.18
CA VAL A 665 -17.09 26.70 9.63
C VAL A 665 -18.25 27.70 9.73
N GLY A 666 -18.47 28.24 10.92
CA GLY A 666 -19.64 29.04 11.25
C GLY A 666 -19.68 30.39 10.53
N LEU A 667 -18.58 31.17 10.58
CA LEU A 667 -18.57 32.51 10.00
C LEU A 667 -18.76 32.50 8.47
N PRO A 668 -18.09 31.63 7.70
CA PRO A 668 -18.33 31.55 6.25
C PRO A 668 -19.74 31.13 5.87
N LEU A 669 -20.32 30.19 6.62
CA LEU A 669 -21.67 29.71 6.39
C LEU A 669 -22.70 30.81 6.68
N LEU A 670 -22.55 31.52 7.81
CA LEU A 670 -23.38 32.67 8.15
C LEU A 670 -23.23 33.80 7.12
N ALA A 671 -22.02 34.09 6.64
CA ALA A 671 -21.79 35.10 5.61
C ALA A 671 -22.52 34.76 4.30
N GLY A 672 -22.43 33.51 3.84
CA GLY A 672 -23.12 33.05 2.63
C GLY A 672 -24.63 33.08 2.76
N VAL A 673 -25.17 32.51 3.85
CA VAL A 673 -26.61 32.52 4.14
C VAL A 673 -27.12 33.96 4.33
N GLY A 674 -26.33 34.83 4.96
CA GLY A 674 -26.65 36.24 5.14
C GLY A 674 -26.83 36.98 3.81
N LEU A 675 -25.92 36.75 2.84
CA LEU A 675 -26.06 37.29 1.48
C LEU A 675 -27.31 36.77 0.77
N MET A 676 -27.70 35.52 1.02
CA MET A 676 -28.92 34.94 0.45
C MET A 676 -30.19 35.53 1.09
N ALA A 677 -30.15 35.79 2.39
CA ALA A 677 -31.28 36.32 3.14
C ALA A 677 -31.50 37.82 2.90
N MET A 678 -30.44 38.56 2.59
CA MET A 678 -30.46 40.01 2.35
C MET A 678 -29.83 40.35 0.98
N PRO A 679 -30.51 40.00 -0.14
CA PRO A 679 -30.06 40.39 -1.46
C PRO A 679 -30.08 41.92 -1.57
N GLY A 680 -28.90 42.53 -1.69
CA GLY A 680 -28.71 43.99 -1.68
C GLY A 680 -27.77 44.51 -0.59
N ILE A 681 -27.40 43.67 0.39
CA ILE A 681 -26.51 44.06 1.50
C ILE A 681 -25.12 44.57 1.04
N ALA A 682 -24.74 44.24 -0.19
CA ALA A 682 -23.46 44.62 -0.78
C ALA A 682 -23.58 45.68 -1.89
N GLU A 683 -24.76 46.27 -2.11
CA GLU A 683 -24.96 47.29 -3.16
C GLU A 683 -24.17 48.57 -2.89
N ASP A 684 -24.06 48.99 -1.63
CA ASP A 684 -23.26 50.15 -1.21
C ASP A 684 -21.77 49.82 -0.99
N ALA A 685 -21.37 48.57 -1.21
CA ALA A 685 -20.00 48.13 -0.98
C ALA A 685 -19.05 48.66 -2.08
N PRO A 686 -17.76 48.87 -1.76
CA PRO A 686 -16.77 49.22 -2.77
C PRO A 686 -16.75 48.20 -3.92
N ALA A 687 -16.39 48.62 -5.14
CA ALA A 687 -16.39 47.76 -6.33
C ALA A 687 -15.67 46.41 -6.14
N TRP A 688 -14.57 46.38 -5.37
CA TRP A 688 -13.83 45.15 -5.06
C TRP A 688 -14.63 44.18 -4.16
N ALA A 689 -15.42 44.70 -3.23
CA ALA A 689 -16.27 43.93 -2.33
C ALA A 689 -17.55 43.47 -3.03
N LEU A 690 -18.09 44.30 -3.92
CA LEU A 690 -19.26 44.00 -4.75
C LEU A 690 -18.98 42.84 -5.72
N ALA A 691 -17.77 42.79 -6.29
CA ALA A 691 -17.30 41.67 -7.11
C ALA A 691 -17.20 40.33 -6.34
N LEU A 692 -16.90 40.38 -5.04
CA LEU A 692 -16.87 39.19 -4.17
C LEU A 692 -18.26 38.79 -3.68
N ALA A 693 -19.08 39.78 -3.34
CA ALA A 693 -20.42 39.60 -2.80
C ALA A 693 -21.46 39.21 -3.85
N GLY A 694 -21.12 39.25 -5.14
CA GLY A 694 -21.99 38.81 -6.24
C GLY A 694 -22.36 37.32 -6.20
N SER A 695 -21.76 36.52 -5.31
CA SER A 695 -22.08 35.11 -5.13
C SER A 695 -21.93 34.68 -3.66
N PRO A 696 -23.00 34.21 -2.99
CA PRO A 696 -22.95 33.69 -1.62
C PRO A 696 -21.87 32.61 -1.42
N LEU A 697 -21.76 31.68 -2.38
CA LEU A 697 -20.76 30.63 -2.37
C LEU A 697 -19.33 31.17 -2.44
N SER A 698 -19.12 32.26 -3.18
CA SER A 698 -17.80 32.88 -3.35
C SER A 698 -17.31 33.48 -2.05
N VAL A 699 -18.17 34.25 -1.36
CA VAL A 699 -17.88 34.81 -0.04
C VAL A 699 -17.58 33.72 0.97
N SER A 700 -18.42 32.69 1.06
CA SER A 700 -18.20 31.57 1.99
C SER A 700 -16.89 30.83 1.70
N THR A 701 -16.59 30.52 0.45
CA THR A 701 -15.38 29.76 0.11
C THR A 701 -14.12 30.55 0.47
N ILE A 702 -14.07 31.83 0.09
CA ILE A 702 -12.90 32.68 0.34
C ILE A 702 -12.73 32.93 1.84
N LEU A 703 -13.82 33.24 2.54
CA LEU A 703 -13.75 33.48 3.98
C LEU A 703 -13.32 32.21 4.74
N ALA A 704 -13.80 31.03 4.34
CA ALA A 704 -13.38 29.76 4.93
C ALA A 704 -11.89 29.50 4.71
N LEU A 705 -11.37 29.73 3.50
CA LEU A 705 -9.95 29.57 3.19
C LEU A 705 -9.08 30.57 3.97
N VAL A 706 -9.49 31.83 4.05
CA VAL A 706 -8.77 32.89 4.77
C VAL A 706 -8.74 32.60 6.28
N LEU A 707 -9.88 32.25 6.87
CA LEU A 707 -9.95 31.91 8.29
C LEU A 707 -9.16 30.65 8.62
N ASN A 708 -9.22 29.63 7.76
CA ASN A 708 -8.42 28.42 7.93
C ASN A 708 -6.92 28.76 7.92
N LEU A 709 -6.46 29.56 6.96
CA LEU A 709 -5.07 30.00 6.90
C LEU A 709 -4.67 30.85 8.11
N GLY A 710 -5.50 31.81 8.51
CA GLY A 710 -5.18 32.74 9.60
C GLY A 710 -5.18 32.08 10.98
N LEU A 711 -6.17 31.21 11.26
CA LEU A 711 -6.35 30.60 12.58
C LEU A 711 -5.51 29.33 12.78
N ASN A 712 -5.15 28.63 11.70
CA ASN A 712 -4.38 27.38 11.76
C ASN A 712 -2.91 27.55 11.34
N ALA A 713 -2.44 28.75 10.97
CA ALA A 713 -1.03 29.00 10.69
C ALA A 713 -0.17 28.94 11.97
N GLY A 714 0.72 27.94 12.04
CA GLY A 714 1.86 27.94 12.97
C GLY A 714 1.54 27.59 14.43
N VAL A 715 0.31 27.13 14.73
CA VAL A 715 -0.06 26.81 16.11
C VAL A 715 0.02 25.32 16.39
N SER A 716 0.85 24.95 17.36
CA SER A 716 0.91 23.60 17.90
C SER A 716 0.27 23.54 19.29
N SER A 717 -0.61 22.57 19.54
CA SER A 717 -1.05 22.21 20.89
C SER A 717 0.11 21.59 21.66
N ARG A 718 0.23 21.89 22.96
CA ARG A 718 1.28 21.33 23.82
C ARG A 718 0.67 20.81 25.11
N ALA A 719 1.15 19.66 25.58
CA ALA A 719 0.83 19.14 26.91
C ALA A 719 2.08 18.51 27.52
N LYS A 720 2.10 18.44 28.85
CA LYS A 720 3.16 17.79 29.60
C LYS A 720 2.57 16.80 30.58
N LEU A 721 3.29 15.72 30.82
CA LEU A 721 3.01 14.71 31.83
C LEU A 721 4.29 14.41 32.59
N ASP A 722 4.26 14.65 33.89
CA ASP A 722 5.31 14.21 34.79
C ASP A 722 5.00 12.80 35.28
N LEU A 723 5.98 11.90 35.14
CA LEU A 723 5.87 10.48 35.45
C LEU A 723 6.83 10.10 36.57
N VAL A 724 6.35 9.25 37.47
CA VAL A 724 7.15 8.48 38.42
C VAL A 724 7.02 7.01 38.02
N PHE A 725 8.12 6.26 37.98
CA PHE A 725 8.09 4.86 37.57
C PHE A 725 7.45 3.97 38.64
N ASP A 726 6.26 3.46 38.34
CA ASP A 726 5.55 2.41 39.08
C ASP A 726 4.83 1.43 38.12
N SER A 727 4.13 0.45 38.66
CA SER A 727 3.37 -0.55 37.90
C SER A 727 2.22 0.02 37.04
N GLY A 728 1.84 1.29 37.23
CA GLY A 728 0.80 1.99 36.47
C GLY A 728 1.35 2.95 35.40
N THR A 729 2.66 2.99 35.17
CA THR A 729 3.30 3.95 34.24
C THR A 729 2.76 3.84 32.81
N ALA A 730 2.72 2.63 32.26
CA ALA A 730 2.24 2.38 30.90
C ALA A 730 0.79 2.86 30.69
N ASP A 731 -0.08 2.59 31.67
CA ASP A 731 -1.49 2.96 31.60
C ASP A 731 -1.70 4.48 31.76
N ARG A 732 -0.88 5.16 32.57
CA ARG A 732 -0.88 6.64 32.63
C ARG A 732 -0.44 7.28 31.33
N ILE A 733 0.61 6.75 30.69
CA ILE A 733 1.06 7.21 29.36
C ILE A 733 -0.08 7.01 28.35
N LEU A 734 -0.65 5.81 28.26
CA LEU A 734 -1.74 5.53 27.32
C LEU A 734 -2.93 6.46 27.53
N ARG A 735 -3.44 6.59 28.77
CA ARG A 735 -4.58 7.47 29.09
C ARG A 735 -4.27 8.95 28.85
N PHE A 736 -3.02 9.39 28.98
CA PHE A 736 -2.62 10.76 28.66
C PHE A 736 -2.63 11.00 27.15
N PHE A 737 -2.05 10.08 26.38
CA PHE A 737 -2.02 10.12 24.92
C PHE A 737 -3.43 10.04 24.32
N GLU A 738 -4.29 9.16 24.83
CA GLU A 738 -5.70 9.06 24.38
C GLU A 738 -6.48 10.33 24.70
N ARG A 739 -6.36 10.88 25.92
CA ARG A 739 -7.04 12.13 26.30
C ARG A 739 -6.58 13.31 25.45
N GLN A 740 -5.27 13.49 25.30
CA GLN A 740 -4.75 14.60 24.50
C GLN A 740 -5.03 14.40 23.02
N GLY A 741 -4.86 13.18 22.51
CA GLY A 741 -5.18 12.81 21.14
C GLY A 741 -6.64 13.08 20.80
N ALA A 742 -7.58 12.69 21.66
CA ALA A 742 -8.99 13.01 21.50
C ALA A 742 -9.24 14.53 21.53
N SER A 743 -8.64 15.24 22.48
CA SER A 743 -8.84 16.69 22.62
C SER A 743 -8.27 17.51 21.45
N TRP A 744 -7.17 17.05 20.84
CA TRP A 744 -6.50 17.71 19.72
C TRP A 744 -7.01 17.21 18.37
N GLY A 745 -7.88 16.19 18.36
CA GLY A 745 -8.32 15.52 17.14
C GLY A 745 -7.19 14.81 16.40
N ALA A 746 -6.17 14.35 17.11
CA ALA A 746 -5.13 13.49 16.54
C ALA A 746 -5.74 12.12 16.19
N ARG A 747 -5.37 11.58 15.04
CA ARG A 747 -5.83 10.25 14.60
C ARG A 747 -5.45 9.16 15.60
N GLY A 748 -6.39 8.26 15.86
CA GLY A 748 -6.20 7.15 16.78
C GLY A 748 -5.00 6.26 16.44
N ASP A 749 -4.70 6.03 15.16
CA ASP A 749 -3.56 5.22 14.74
C ASP A 749 -2.20 5.83 15.14
N VAL A 750 -2.06 7.16 15.06
CA VAL A 750 -0.85 7.85 15.54
C VAL A 750 -0.74 7.72 17.06
N ILE A 751 -1.84 7.90 17.79
CA ILE A 751 -1.88 7.75 19.24
C ILE A 751 -1.54 6.32 19.67
N HIS A 752 -2.10 5.31 18.98
CA HIS A 752 -1.83 3.89 19.23
C HIS A 752 -0.42 3.45 18.83
N ARG A 753 0.28 4.18 17.97
CA ARG A 753 1.72 3.97 17.71
C ARG A 753 2.60 4.73 18.70
N ALA A 754 2.23 5.96 19.03
CA ALA A 754 3.04 6.85 19.83
C ALA A 754 3.06 6.48 21.32
N ALA A 755 1.91 6.09 21.89
CA ALA A 755 1.84 5.73 23.30
C ALA A 755 2.71 4.50 23.63
N PRO A 756 2.64 3.36 22.89
CA PRO A 756 3.51 2.21 23.16
C PRO A 756 4.99 2.50 22.89
N ALA A 757 5.32 3.25 21.84
CA ALA A 757 6.70 3.66 21.55
C ALA A 757 7.33 4.44 22.71
N VAL A 758 6.58 5.36 23.30
CA VAL A 758 7.02 6.19 24.42
C VAL A 758 7.07 5.38 25.71
N THR A 759 6.14 4.44 25.92
CA THR A 759 6.19 3.50 27.05
C THR A 759 7.45 2.63 26.98
N GLU A 760 7.73 2.00 25.84
CA GLU A 760 8.91 1.15 25.63
C GLU A 760 10.21 1.94 25.85
N TRP A 761 10.28 3.18 25.35
CA TRP A 761 11.44 4.04 25.62
C TRP A 761 11.60 4.37 27.10
N CYS A 762 10.51 4.74 27.79
CA CYS A 762 10.56 5.07 29.21
C CYS A 762 11.05 3.88 30.05
N GLU A 763 10.57 2.67 29.78
CA GLU A 763 10.99 1.45 30.47
C GLU A 763 12.47 1.15 30.26
N GLU A 764 12.95 1.21 29.02
CA GLU A 764 14.37 1.01 28.70
C GLU A 764 15.27 2.08 29.32
N LEU A 765 14.83 3.35 29.30
CA LEU A 765 15.58 4.43 29.92
C LEU A 765 15.69 4.23 31.44
N ALA A 766 14.64 3.75 32.11
CA ALA A 766 14.67 3.43 33.54
C ALA A 766 15.71 2.34 33.84
N ILE A 767 15.77 1.30 33.01
CA ILE A 767 16.70 0.17 33.17
C ILE A 767 18.15 0.61 32.94
N VAL A 768 18.42 1.35 31.86
CA VAL A 768 19.79 1.71 31.46
C VAL A 768 20.38 2.85 32.31
N SER A 769 19.56 3.84 32.68
CA SER A 769 20.01 5.06 33.35
C SER A 769 19.64 5.16 34.84
N GLY A 770 18.79 4.27 35.35
CA GLY A 770 18.29 4.33 36.73
C GLY A 770 17.36 5.52 37.00
N ALA A 771 16.78 6.11 35.95
CA ALA A 771 15.87 7.25 36.08
C ALA A 771 14.63 6.88 36.91
N THR A 772 14.30 7.71 37.91
CA THR A 772 13.12 7.50 38.79
C THR A 772 11.92 8.36 38.39
N SER A 773 12.15 9.43 37.63
CA SER A 773 11.11 10.32 37.12
C SER A 773 11.42 10.82 35.71
N LEU A 774 10.37 11.04 34.91
CA LEU A 774 10.46 11.55 33.54
C LEU A 774 9.40 12.62 33.27
N GLU A 775 9.74 13.62 32.46
CA GLU A 775 8.78 14.54 31.85
C GLU A 775 8.53 14.06 30.41
N VAL A 776 7.26 13.82 30.06
CA VAL A 776 6.81 13.56 28.69
C VAL A 776 6.06 14.78 28.19
N ALA A 777 6.67 15.50 27.24
CA ALA A 777 6.10 16.67 26.59
C ALA A 777 5.60 16.32 25.19
N LEU A 778 4.30 16.48 24.97
CA LEU A 778 3.64 16.35 23.67
C LEU A 778 3.54 17.72 22.99
N GLN A 779 3.80 17.76 21.69
CA GLN A 779 3.51 18.90 20.82
C GLN A 779 2.84 18.39 19.55
N PHE A 780 1.72 18.98 19.17
CA PHE A 780 0.92 18.56 18.02
C PHE A 780 0.57 19.75 17.13
N ASP A 781 0.97 19.72 15.86
CA ASP A 781 0.77 20.82 14.89
C ASP A 781 -0.21 20.46 13.74
N GLU A 782 -1.18 19.60 14.02
CA GLU A 782 -2.15 19.00 13.08
C GLU A 782 -1.56 17.93 12.13
N PHE A 783 -0.27 18.02 11.80
CA PHE A 783 0.38 17.11 10.86
C PHE A 783 1.44 16.23 11.49
N ARG A 784 1.92 16.60 12.68
CA ARG A 784 2.96 15.90 13.39
C ARG A 784 2.67 15.91 14.87
N LEU A 785 2.77 14.74 15.49
CA LEU A 785 2.87 14.59 16.93
C LEU A 785 4.35 14.43 17.28
N SER A 786 4.90 15.43 17.95
CA SER A 786 6.25 15.38 18.51
C SER A 786 6.15 15.04 19.99
N VAL A 787 6.89 14.05 20.43
CA VAL A 787 6.97 13.64 21.83
C VAL A 787 8.40 13.83 22.29
N VAL A 788 8.62 14.70 23.25
CA VAL A 788 9.91 14.88 23.89
C VAL A 788 9.86 14.21 25.26
N VAL A 789 10.73 13.24 25.50
CA VAL A 789 10.89 12.59 26.80
C VAL A 789 12.17 13.12 27.43
N ARG A 790 12.10 13.60 28.68
CA ARG A 790 13.23 14.17 29.42
C ARG A 790 13.34 13.54 30.80
N ASN A 791 14.57 13.30 31.27
CA ASN A 791 14.81 12.90 32.66
C ASN A 791 14.38 14.01 33.64
N GLY A 792 13.55 13.65 34.62
CA GLY A 792 12.88 14.58 35.54
C GLY A 792 13.68 15.00 36.76
N GLN A 793 14.94 14.56 36.93
CA GLN A 793 15.78 15.01 38.05
C GLN A 793 16.55 16.30 37.70
N PRO A 794 16.21 17.46 38.29
CA PRO A 794 17.00 18.66 38.13
C PRO A 794 18.24 18.56 39.03
N GLY A 795 19.42 18.35 38.43
CA GLY A 795 20.69 18.63 39.11
C GLY A 795 21.62 17.45 39.44
N SER A 796 21.35 16.21 39.02
CA SER A 796 22.35 15.13 39.12
C SER A 796 23.34 15.15 37.95
N ALA A 797 23.91 16.32 37.66
CA ALA A 797 25.16 16.43 36.92
C ALA A 797 26.34 15.98 37.83
N ARG A 798 26.30 14.72 38.28
CA ARG A 798 27.42 14.07 38.98
C ARG A 798 27.49 12.59 38.61
N SER A 799 28.03 12.34 37.42
CA SER A 799 29.20 11.49 37.24
C SER A 799 29.57 11.51 35.75
N GLY A 800 30.74 12.06 35.43
CA GLY A 800 31.31 12.12 34.08
C GLY A 800 31.77 10.77 33.55
N ALA A 801 30.92 9.75 33.65
CA ALA A 801 31.15 8.42 33.08
C ALA A 801 29.82 7.82 32.62
N GLN A 802 29.12 8.48 31.70
CA GLN A 802 28.30 7.71 30.77
C GLN A 802 29.28 6.87 29.95
N SER A 803 29.29 5.55 30.17
CA SER A 803 30.13 4.68 29.35
C SER A 803 29.67 4.83 27.89
N LEU A 804 30.62 4.80 26.94
CA LEU A 804 30.33 4.71 25.50
C LEU A 804 29.28 3.61 25.21
N ASP A 805 29.26 2.57 26.04
CA ASP A 805 28.34 1.45 25.96
C ASP A 805 26.87 1.81 26.29
N GLN A 806 26.62 2.70 27.28
CA GLN A 806 25.28 3.19 27.60
C GLN A 806 24.69 4.03 26.47
N SER A 807 25.51 4.91 25.86
CA SER A 807 25.07 5.72 24.72
C SER A 807 24.77 4.85 23.50
N ALA A 808 25.63 3.85 23.23
CA ALA A 808 25.40 2.88 22.15
C ALA A 808 24.18 1.97 22.40
N ALA A 809 23.87 1.64 23.66
CA ALA A 809 22.66 0.90 24.02
C ALA A 809 21.40 1.73 23.75
N LEU A 810 21.35 2.98 24.20
CA LEU A 810 20.21 3.88 23.97
C LEU A 810 19.97 4.17 22.48
N GLU A 811 21.03 4.32 21.68
CA GLU A 811 20.90 4.45 20.23
C GLU A 811 20.29 3.20 19.55
N ARG A 812 20.67 2.00 20.02
CA ARG A 812 20.11 0.74 19.48
C ARG A 812 18.63 0.62 19.80
N VAL A 813 18.22 0.98 21.02
CA VAL A 813 16.80 1.01 21.42
C VAL A 813 16.04 2.04 20.58
N ALA A 814 16.55 3.26 20.43
CA ALA A 814 15.92 4.30 19.62
C ALA A 814 15.65 3.85 18.18
N ARG A 815 16.65 3.24 17.51
CA ARG A 815 16.49 2.70 16.14
C ARG A 815 15.50 1.53 16.06
N THR A 816 15.40 0.73 17.12
CA THR A 816 14.45 -0.39 17.19
C THR A 816 13.01 0.13 17.28
N ILE A 817 12.78 1.11 18.16
CA ILE A 817 11.49 1.80 18.31
C ILE A 817 11.12 2.53 17.01
N GLU A 818 12.08 3.22 16.38
CA GLU A 818 11.89 3.91 15.10
C GLU A 818 11.33 2.97 14.01
N ARG A 819 11.94 1.78 13.87
CA ARG A 819 11.51 0.77 12.89
C ARG A 819 10.19 0.10 13.27
N ARG A 820 9.95 -0.17 14.56
CA ARG A 820 8.76 -0.90 15.03
C ARG A 820 7.49 -0.05 14.95
N TYR A 821 7.57 1.23 15.30
CA TYR A 821 6.40 2.12 15.39
C TYR A 821 6.28 3.13 14.25
N ASP A 822 7.17 3.08 13.26
CA ASP A 822 7.14 3.97 12.08
C ASP A 822 7.12 5.46 12.49
N CYS A 823 8.14 5.84 13.26
CA CYS A 823 8.35 7.22 13.71
C CYS A 823 9.77 7.66 13.36
N ARG A 824 10.14 8.92 13.64
CA ARG A 824 11.55 9.36 13.64
C ARG A 824 12.01 9.59 15.06
N ALA A 825 13.10 8.95 15.46
CA ALA A 825 13.67 9.12 16.79
C ALA A 825 14.95 9.98 16.69
N ARG A 826 15.02 11.06 17.47
CA ARG A 826 16.20 11.93 17.53
C ARG A 826 16.60 12.17 18.97
N ILE A 827 17.75 11.66 19.36
CA ILE A 827 18.35 11.98 20.67
C ILE A 827 18.76 13.44 20.65
N LEU A 828 18.26 14.23 21.60
CA LEU A 828 18.54 15.67 21.69
C LEU A 828 19.78 15.91 22.55
N ASP A 829 19.87 15.22 23.69
CA ASP A 829 21.02 15.22 24.60
C ASP A 829 21.07 13.89 25.38
N ALA A 830 22.03 13.79 26.30
CA ALA A 830 22.26 12.62 27.14
C ALA A 830 21.07 12.20 28.03
N GLN A 831 20.03 13.03 28.15
CA GLN A 831 18.87 12.83 29.03
C GLN A 831 17.53 13.05 28.32
N SER A 832 17.53 13.26 27.01
CA SER A 832 16.30 13.54 26.27
C SER A 832 16.29 13.04 24.83
N ILE A 833 15.11 12.58 24.43
CA ILE A 833 14.82 12.11 23.06
C ILE A 833 13.56 12.78 22.54
N CYS A 834 13.53 13.01 21.24
CA CYS A 834 12.35 13.45 20.51
C CYS A 834 11.90 12.34 19.57
N PHE A 835 10.65 11.90 19.71
CA PHE A 835 9.97 11.06 18.74
C PHE A 835 9.03 11.92 17.90
N GLU A 836 9.15 11.86 16.58
CA GLU A 836 8.22 12.51 15.66
C GLU A 836 7.36 11.46 14.96
N PHE A 837 6.06 11.57 15.12
CA PHE A 837 5.06 10.77 14.43
C PHE A 837 4.35 11.66 13.41
N GLU A 838 4.46 11.33 12.13
CA GLU A 838 3.73 12.03 11.08
C GLU A 838 2.31 11.47 10.93
N HIS A 839 1.37 12.39 10.66
CA HIS A 839 -0.05 12.08 10.50
C HIS A 839 -0.44 11.51 9.14
#